data_AF-A0AAD8Z533-F1
#
_entry.id   AF-A0AAD8Z533-F1
#
_cell.length_a   1.000
_cell.length_b   1.000
_cell.length_c   1.000
_cell.angle_alpha   90.00
_cell.angle_beta   90.00
_cell.angle_gamma   90.00
#
_symmetry.space_group_name_H-M   'P 1'
#
loop_
_entity.id
_entity.type
_entity.pdbx_description
1 polymer ?
#
loop_
_entity_poly.entity_id
_entity_poly.type
_entity_poly.pdbx_seq_one_letter_code
_entity_poly.pdbx_strand_id
1 'polypeptide(L)'
;VMTLRRTGFLLPMLLLCTTELPRGQVEDHSSFDLFEISHITRKTIGAKIFKGHDWDSPAYRFIRFDHIPPVGAPVLQQLLKQIQNNEGFVFSASLRQDRGTRGTLVGLEGPDGHRPFEIVSNGHTNSLDLIYWVDGSQNIVSFEDVDLSDSQWKNITLHVHGESASLYVGCSLMDSFILDEPFYEHLWVEGGCMYVAKGSLRENHFRGLLQNVRFIFDMPLEDILRNKGCELAKPEEVNILSETVEVVDVSPAVSTNFIGQKVEKALSDTCERSCDEISSMFQELKGLRIVVGNLIDGLQKVTEENTVMKQALGNMKNVKDKHMCWQDGRLFEDQEDWVVDSCTKCTCQESKIVCHQITCPPVACASPIFLDGECCPMCLQSKPCHKEKNHRGTKDSEDGWSPWSEWTECTVTCGTGTQQRGRSCDATSNPCSGPSIQTRRCSLAKCDSRVRQDGGWSLWSPWSSCSVTCGEGQITRIRHCNSPVPQLGGKDCEGSGRETQRCEAKPCPIDGGWGPWSPWAICSATCGGGVRGRTRVCNSPRPQHGGRRCLGEARDTEACNKQACPVDGCLSNPCFGGVDCNSAPDGSWECGPCPVGFRGNGKFCEDVNECDLVPDLCFKVSGIQRCTNTDPGFHCLPCPPRYKGNQPFGMGVEAAKDNKQVCEPENPCKDRTHNCHRFSECIYLGHFSDPMYKCECKIGYAGDGFICGEDSDLDGWPNHNLVCRTNATYHCKKDNCPNLPNSGQEDFDKDGQGDACDKDDDNDGIIDERDNCDLLYNPRQFDYDKDDVGDRCDNCPYEHNPAQIDTDNNGEGDACAVDIDGDGVLNENDNCPYVYNSDQKDTDMDGVGDQCDNCPLLHNPDQADTDNDLVGDHCDNNHDIDEDGHQNNLDNCPYIPNANQADHDHDGKGDACDSDDDNDGIPDDKDNCRLVSNKDQEDSDGDGRGDICKDDFDNDSIPDILDVCPENNAISITDFRKFQMVHLDPKGTTQIDPNWVVRHQGKELVQTANSDPGIAVGYDEFSAVDFSGTFYVNTDRDDDYAGFVFGYQSSSRFYVVMWKQITQTYWEEKPSKAFGISGVSLKVVNSTTGTGESLRNALWHTGNTSGQVHTLWHDPKNIGWKDYTAYRWHLIHRPKTGFIRVVVYEGKQIMADSGPVYDKTFAGGRLGLFVFSQELVFFSDLKYECRGDDPLPFGAIEGDASRIPGSVEGGLNGSSPASPTWRSFSKSWARQVSLASPILAMFRHMANVRGCSSLVLLRLLGILRK
;
A
#
# COMPACT_ATOMS: atom_id res chain seq x y z
N VAL A 1 -38.20 56.59 -33.50
CA VAL A 1 -39.67 56.41 -33.55
C VAL A 1 -40.05 55.72 -32.23
N MET A 2 -40.51 56.37 -31.15
CA MET A 2 -41.82 57.05 -30.93
C MET A 2 -43.01 56.14 -31.28
N THR A 3 -44.04 55.82 -30.47
CA THR A 3 -44.45 56.11 -29.06
C THR A 3 -45.47 55.00 -28.62
N LEU A 4 -46.17 54.90 -27.47
CA LEU A 4 -46.51 55.77 -26.32
C LEU A 4 -46.92 54.86 -25.09
N ARG A 5 -46.75 55.27 -23.82
CA ARG A 5 -47.76 55.50 -22.73
C ARG A 5 -49.16 54.83 -22.87
N ARG A 6 -49.97 54.51 -21.83
CA ARG A 6 -49.93 54.70 -20.33
C ARG A 6 -51.12 53.95 -19.68
N THR A 7 -51.05 53.63 -18.37
CA THR A 7 -52.15 53.53 -17.32
C THR A 7 -53.43 52.71 -17.59
N GLY A 8 -54.10 52.08 -16.60
CA GLY A 8 -53.76 51.86 -15.18
C GLY A 8 -54.98 51.75 -14.24
N PHE A 9 -54.80 50.98 -13.14
CA PHE A 9 -55.57 50.95 -11.87
C PHE A 9 -56.94 50.23 -11.72
N LEU A 10 -57.02 49.59 -10.53
CA LEU A 10 -58.16 49.23 -9.65
C LEU A 10 -58.83 47.84 -9.70
N LEU A 11 -59.03 47.33 -8.47
CA LEU A 11 -59.57 46.04 -8.02
C LEU A 11 -61.10 46.16 -7.77
N PRO A 12 -61.88 45.07 -7.60
CA PRO A 12 -61.88 44.33 -6.32
C PRO A 12 -62.10 42.80 -6.40
N MET A 13 -61.95 42.14 -5.24
CA MET A 13 -62.30 40.73 -5.00
C MET A 13 -63.81 40.50 -4.86
N LEU A 14 -64.28 39.27 -5.13
CA LEU A 14 -65.07 38.46 -4.18
C LEU A 14 -65.11 36.98 -4.62
N LEU A 15 -65.21 36.05 -3.65
CA LEU A 15 -65.24 34.60 -3.86
C LEU A 15 -66.68 34.07 -4.03
N LEU A 16 -66.84 32.89 -4.64
CA LEU A 16 -67.65 31.79 -4.07
C LEU A 16 -67.41 30.41 -4.75
N CYS A 17 -67.76 29.37 -4.00
CA CYS A 17 -67.65 27.91 -4.22
C CYS A 17 -68.44 27.36 -5.44
N THR A 18 -68.31 26.11 -5.95
CA THR A 18 -67.38 24.94 -5.79
C THR A 18 -67.80 23.85 -6.79
N THR A 19 -66.87 23.04 -7.32
CA THR A 19 -67.09 21.64 -7.77
C THR A 19 -65.79 20.84 -7.70
N GLU A 20 -65.87 19.52 -7.50
CA GLU A 20 -64.72 18.63 -7.27
C GLU A 20 -64.15 17.99 -8.57
N LEU A 21 -62.86 17.61 -8.48
CA LEU A 21 -62.13 16.52 -9.18
C LEU A 21 -62.61 16.01 -10.56
N PRO A 22 -61.65 15.95 -11.50
CA PRO A 22 -61.30 14.70 -12.20
C PRO A 22 -60.17 13.96 -11.46
N ARG A 23 -60.10 12.64 -11.63
CA ARG A 23 -59.12 11.76 -10.95
C ARG A 23 -58.19 11.11 -11.98
N GLY A 24 -56.89 11.39 -11.87
CA GLY A 24 -55.82 10.58 -12.45
C GLY A 24 -55.48 10.82 -13.92
N GLN A 25 -54.40 11.57 -14.14
CA GLN A 25 -53.30 11.06 -14.96
C GLN A 25 -52.07 11.02 -14.05
N VAL A 26 -51.28 9.95 -14.16
CA VAL A 26 -49.89 9.92 -13.69
C VAL A 26 -49.06 10.10 -14.95
N GLU A 27 -48.23 11.13 -14.98
CA GLU A 27 -47.19 11.26 -16.00
C GLU A 27 -45.93 10.64 -15.38
N ASP A 28 -45.36 9.63 -16.05
CA ASP A 28 -44.06 9.07 -15.67
C ASP A 28 -42.97 10.08 -16.07
N HIS A 29 -42.47 10.80 -15.07
CA HIS A 29 -41.35 11.72 -15.23
C HIS A 29 -40.03 10.98 -14.94
N SER A 30 -39.29 10.63 -16.00
CA SER A 30 -37.95 10.03 -15.91
C SER A 30 -36.85 11.02 -15.50
N SER A 31 -37.19 12.30 -15.24
CA SER A 31 -36.26 13.33 -14.78
C SER A 31 -36.99 14.38 -13.95
N PHE A 32 -36.44 14.73 -12.79
CA PHE A 32 -36.96 15.74 -11.87
C PHE A 32 -35.92 16.86 -11.67
N ASP A 33 -36.12 18.02 -12.31
CA ASP A 33 -35.30 19.21 -12.07
C ASP A 33 -35.69 19.87 -10.74
N LEU A 34 -34.72 20.00 -9.83
CA LEU A 34 -34.98 20.48 -8.47
C LEU A 34 -35.27 21.99 -8.39
N PHE A 35 -34.89 22.79 -9.39
CA PHE A 35 -35.27 24.20 -9.44
C PHE A 35 -36.70 24.38 -9.94
N GLU A 36 -37.16 23.57 -10.90
CA GLU A 36 -38.53 23.63 -11.40
C GLU A 36 -39.55 23.19 -10.33
N ILE A 37 -39.34 22.03 -9.69
CA ILE A 37 -40.30 21.46 -8.72
C ILE A 37 -40.31 22.15 -7.34
N SER A 38 -39.31 23.00 -7.05
CA SER A 38 -39.30 23.94 -5.93
C SER A 38 -39.73 25.36 -6.32
N HIS A 39 -39.96 25.62 -7.61
CA HIS A 39 -40.25 26.94 -8.18
C HIS A 39 -39.17 28.00 -7.89
N ILE A 40 -37.89 27.59 -7.91
CA ILE A 40 -36.74 28.50 -7.87
C ILE A 40 -36.63 29.19 -9.24
N THR A 41 -36.95 30.48 -9.26
CA THR A 41 -36.94 31.33 -10.44
C THR A 41 -36.18 32.63 -10.18
N ARG A 42 -35.95 33.43 -11.23
CA ARG A 42 -35.46 34.82 -11.13
C ARG A 42 -36.26 35.78 -10.20
N LYS A 43 -37.40 35.34 -9.64
CA LYS A 43 -38.21 36.10 -8.67
C LYS A 43 -38.13 35.57 -7.23
N THR A 44 -37.52 34.39 -7.02
CA THR A 44 -37.53 33.70 -5.73
C THR A 44 -36.65 34.44 -4.72
N ILE A 45 -37.24 34.81 -3.58
CA ILE A 45 -36.56 35.65 -2.59
C ILE A 45 -35.44 34.82 -1.95
N GLY A 46 -34.19 35.23 -2.17
CA GLY A 46 -33.01 34.54 -1.62
C GLY A 46 -32.16 33.82 -2.66
N ALA A 47 -32.64 33.65 -3.89
CA ALA A 47 -31.83 33.24 -5.04
C ALA A 47 -31.56 34.44 -5.97
N LYS A 48 -30.40 34.48 -6.63
CA LYS A 48 -30.12 35.36 -7.77
C LYS A 48 -29.69 34.54 -8.96
N ILE A 49 -30.27 34.84 -10.12
CA ILE A 49 -29.87 34.25 -11.40
C ILE A 49 -28.54 34.86 -11.88
N PHE A 50 -27.68 34.02 -12.43
CA PHE A 50 -26.41 34.34 -13.09
C PHE A 50 -26.33 33.58 -14.42
N LYS A 51 -25.37 33.94 -15.28
CA LYS A 51 -25.03 33.12 -16.44
C LYS A 51 -24.26 31.88 -15.98
N GLY A 52 -24.68 30.70 -16.44
CA GLY A 52 -24.04 29.44 -16.11
C GLY A 52 -22.88 29.05 -17.03
N HIS A 53 -22.48 27.79 -16.91
CA HIS A 53 -21.59 27.08 -17.84
C HIS A 53 -22.34 26.71 -19.12
N ASP A 54 -23.48 26.03 -18.97
CA ASP A 54 -24.50 25.88 -20.00
C ASP A 54 -25.19 27.25 -20.24
N TRP A 55 -25.53 27.55 -21.49
CA TRP A 55 -26.08 28.82 -21.95
C TRP A 55 -27.61 28.84 -22.00
N ASP A 56 -28.26 27.69 -22.19
CA ASP A 56 -29.71 27.59 -22.33
C ASP A 56 -30.40 27.39 -20.96
N SER A 57 -29.67 26.90 -19.95
CA SER A 57 -30.18 26.67 -18.60
C SER A 57 -29.73 27.74 -17.59
N PRO A 58 -30.57 28.15 -16.62
CA PRO A 58 -30.22 29.20 -15.65
C PRO A 58 -29.33 28.69 -14.49
N ALA A 59 -28.30 29.46 -14.12
CA ALA A 59 -27.52 29.24 -12.91
C ALA A 59 -28.00 30.13 -11.75
N TYR A 60 -27.95 29.64 -10.52
CA TYR A 60 -28.40 30.35 -9.32
C TYR A 60 -27.32 30.43 -8.22
N ARG A 61 -27.16 31.62 -7.63
CA ARG A 61 -26.42 31.85 -6.38
C ARG A 61 -27.40 32.15 -5.25
N PHE A 62 -27.24 31.46 -4.14
CA PHE A 62 -28.11 31.57 -2.97
C PHE A 62 -27.53 32.53 -1.93
N ILE A 63 -28.40 33.34 -1.32
CA ILE A 63 -28.05 34.51 -0.50
C ILE A 63 -28.96 34.64 0.74
N ARG A 64 -30.20 34.16 0.68
CA ARG A 64 -31.10 34.07 1.85
C ARG A 64 -31.74 32.70 1.92
N PHE A 65 -31.00 31.76 2.47
CA PHE A 65 -31.36 30.34 2.57
C PHE A 65 -32.67 30.12 3.34
N ASP A 66 -32.92 30.95 4.37
CA ASP A 66 -34.16 31.00 5.15
C ASP A 66 -35.43 31.34 4.33
N HIS A 67 -35.30 31.64 3.03
CA HIS A 67 -36.42 31.96 2.12
C HIS A 67 -36.42 31.08 0.84
N ILE A 68 -35.53 30.08 0.75
CA ILE A 68 -35.54 29.11 -0.35
C ILE A 68 -36.77 28.20 -0.18
N PRO A 69 -37.66 28.08 -1.18
CA PRO A 69 -38.80 27.17 -1.13
C PRO A 69 -38.31 25.71 -1.15
N PRO A 70 -38.90 24.81 -0.33
CA PRO A 70 -38.68 23.38 -0.48
C PRO A 70 -39.40 22.83 -1.72
N VAL A 71 -39.03 21.62 -2.14
CA VAL A 71 -39.80 20.84 -3.13
C VAL A 71 -41.23 20.63 -2.62
N GLY A 72 -42.23 20.85 -3.49
CA GLY A 72 -43.64 20.70 -3.13
C GLY A 72 -44.00 19.27 -2.74
N ALA A 73 -44.60 19.08 -1.55
CA ALA A 73 -44.84 17.75 -0.96
C ALA A 73 -45.48 16.68 -1.89
N PRO A 74 -46.48 16.98 -2.77
CA PRO A 74 -47.02 15.98 -3.69
C PRO A 74 -45.98 15.47 -4.71
N VAL A 75 -45.11 16.36 -5.20
CA VAL A 75 -44.05 16.03 -6.17
C VAL A 75 -42.88 15.35 -5.46
N LEU A 76 -42.58 15.74 -4.21
CA LEU A 76 -41.60 15.05 -3.38
C LEU A 76 -42.02 13.59 -3.12
N GLN A 77 -43.31 13.33 -2.86
CA GLN A 77 -43.83 11.96 -2.73
C GLN A 77 -43.75 11.15 -4.04
N GLN A 78 -43.82 11.80 -5.21
CA GLN A 78 -43.59 11.12 -6.49
C GLN A 78 -42.10 10.82 -6.70
N LEU A 79 -41.22 11.78 -6.44
CA LEU A 79 -39.76 11.61 -6.54
C LEU A 79 -39.24 10.49 -5.64
N LEU A 80 -39.59 10.53 -4.34
CA LEU A 80 -39.18 9.49 -3.38
C LEU A 80 -39.71 8.11 -3.78
N LYS A 81 -40.90 8.04 -4.39
CA LYS A 81 -41.43 6.78 -4.90
C LYS A 81 -40.68 6.27 -6.14
N GLN A 82 -40.23 7.12 -7.07
CA GLN A 82 -39.40 6.66 -8.19
C GLN A 82 -38.03 6.18 -7.72
N ILE A 83 -37.45 6.82 -6.69
CA ILE A 83 -36.23 6.38 -6.01
C ILE A 83 -36.40 4.95 -5.43
N GLN A 84 -37.54 4.67 -4.81
CA GLN A 84 -37.87 3.33 -4.29
C GLN A 84 -38.22 2.31 -5.40
N ASN A 85 -38.92 2.72 -6.47
CA ASN A 85 -39.34 1.82 -7.55
C ASN A 85 -38.14 1.30 -8.38
N ASN A 86 -37.09 2.11 -8.53
CA ASN A 86 -35.95 1.85 -9.41
C ASN A 86 -34.68 1.43 -8.65
N GLU A 87 -34.82 1.04 -7.37
CA GLU A 87 -33.72 0.53 -6.55
C GLU A 87 -32.49 1.48 -6.55
N GLY A 88 -32.73 2.79 -6.49
CA GLY A 88 -31.68 3.82 -6.60
C GLY A 88 -32.07 5.10 -7.34
N PHE A 89 -31.06 5.90 -7.73
CA PHE A 89 -31.20 7.12 -8.52
C PHE A 89 -29.89 7.55 -9.19
N VAL A 90 -29.98 8.33 -10.27
CA VAL A 90 -28.86 9.14 -10.77
C VAL A 90 -29.06 10.60 -10.38
N PHE A 91 -28.21 11.13 -9.51
CA PHE A 91 -28.16 12.55 -9.16
C PHE A 91 -27.15 13.28 -10.05
N SER A 92 -27.56 14.40 -10.64
CA SER A 92 -26.79 15.12 -11.64
C SER A 92 -26.84 16.63 -11.36
N ALA A 93 -25.68 17.29 -11.30
CA ALA A 93 -25.60 18.72 -11.01
C ALA A 93 -24.38 19.37 -11.68
N SER A 94 -24.50 20.66 -12.01
CA SER A 94 -23.38 21.52 -12.43
C SER A 94 -23.14 22.56 -11.34
N LEU A 95 -21.92 22.64 -10.81
CA LEU A 95 -21.58 23.54 -9.70
C LEU A 95 -20.30 24.33 -9.93
N ARG A 96 -20.22 25.48 -9.26
CA ARG A 96 -19.02 26.31 -9.11
C ARG A 96 -18.97 26.83 -7.68
N GLN A 97 -18.19 26.18 -6.83
CA GLN A 97 -18.14 26.42 -5.38
C GLN A 97 -17.04 27.44 -5.03
N ASP A 98 -17.32 28.34 -4.09
CA ASP A 98 -16.37 29.36 -3.64
C ASP A 98 -15.20 28.69 -2.88
N ARG A 99 -13.95 29.13 -3.11
CA ARG A 99 -12.74 28.33 -2.77
C ARG A 99 -12.66 27.90 -1.30
N GLY A 100 -12.42 26.61 -1.08
CA GLY A 100 -12.25 26.02 0.25
C GLY A 100 -13.52 25.96 1.11
N THR A 101 -14.71 26.25 0.56
CA THR A 101 -15.96 26.25 1.35
C THR A 101 -16.58 24.86 1.44
N ARG A 102 -17.34 24.59 2.52
CA ARG A 102 -18.22 23.41 2.67
C ARG A 102 -19.66 23.80 2.36
N GLY A 103 -20.43 22.92 1.70
CA GLY A 103 -21.78 23.23 1.25
C GLY A 103 -22.65 22.02 0.89
N THR A 104 -23.83 21.92 1.52
CA THR A 104 -24.86 20.95 1.14
C THR A 104 -25.49 21.32 -0.21
N LEU A 105 -25.37 20.44 -1.20
CA LEU A 105 -25.97 20.58 -2.53
C LEU A 105 -27.48 20.34 -2.48
N VAL A 106 -27.89 19.22 -1.88
CA VAL A 106 -29.29 18.81 -1.65
C VAL A 106 -29.40 18.18 -0.27
N GLY A 107 -30.49 18.48 0.45
CA GLY A 107 -30.81 17.81 1.72
C GLY A 107 -32.30 17.59 1.88
N LEU A 108 -32.69 16.40 2.33
CA LEU A 108 -34.05 16.05 2.73
C LEU A 108 -34.22 16.33 4.22
N GLU A 109 -35.20 17.14 4.60
CA GLU A 109 -35.48 17.56 5.99
C GLU A 109 -36.81 16.94 6.45
N GLY A 110 -36.78 16.16 7.53
CA GLY A 110 -37.94 15.52 8.14
C GLY A 110 -38.78 16.48 9.00
N PRO A 111 -39.99 16.08 9.42
CA PRO A 111 -40.89 16.93 10.20
C PRO A 111 -40.32 17.36 11.56
N ASP A 112 -39.43 16.56 12.15
CA ASP A 112 -38.72 16.85 13.40
C ASP A 112 -37.39 17.61 13.19
N GLY A 113 -37.07 18.02 11.95
CA GLY A 113 -35.84 18.75 11.60
C GLY A 113 -34.59 17.88 11.38
N HIS A 114 -34.65 16.59 11.70
CA HIS A 114 -33.62 15.61 11.32
C HIS A 114 -33.53 15.47 9.80
N ARG A 115 -32.33 15.18 9.28
CA ARG A 115 -32.08 15.08 7.83
C ARG A 115 -31.64 13.68 7.43
N PRO A 116 -32.55 12.80 6.95
CA PRO A 116 -32.20 11.42 6.59
C PRO A 116 -31.29 11.29 5.36
N PHE A 117 -31.07 12.36 4.60
CA PHE A 117 -30.25 12.37 3.38
C PHE A 117 -29.70 13.78 3.11
N GLU A 118 -28.39 13.93 2.99
CA GLU A 118 -27.69 15.13 2.49
C GLU A 118 -26.56 14.72 1.52
N ILE A 119 -26.41 15.45 0.40
CA ILE A 119 -25.19 15.42 -0.43
C ILE A 119 -24.42 16.72 -0.16
N VAL A 120 -23.17 16.62 0.30
CA VAL A 120 -22.36 17.75 0.74
C VAL A 120 -21.03 17.75 -0.01
N SER A 121 -20.57 18.90 -0.52
CA SER A 121 -19.17 19.05 -0.92
C SER A 121 -18.38 19.77 0.17
N ASN A 122 -17.20 19.28 0.50
CA ASN A 122 -16.37 19.78 1.59
C ASN A 122 -14.98 20.23 1.11
N GLY A 123 -14.87 21.51 0.76
CA GLY A 123 -13.62 22.12 0.29
C GLY A 123 -12.48 22.22 1.30
N HIS A 124 -12.66 21.75 2.55
CA HIS A 124 -11.56 21.65 3.53
C HIS A 124 -10.87 20.27 3.51
N THR A 125 -11.56 19.23 3.03
CA THR A 125 -11.10 17.82 2.98
C THR A 125 -11.11 17.26 1.55
N ASN A 126 -11.22 18.16 0.56
CA ASN A 126 -11.39 17.88 -0.87
C ASN A 126 -12.53 16.89 -1.27
N SER A 127 -13.46 16.59 -0.37
CA SER A 127 -14.41 15.48 -0.52
C SER A 127 -15.79 15.90 -1.05
N LEU A 128 -16.53 14.91 -1.54
CA LEU A 128 -17.99 14.91 -1.62
C LEU A 128 -18.53 13.86 -0.65
N ASP A 129 -19.22 14.31 0.39
CA ASP A 129 -19.80 13.48 1.44
C ASP A 129 -21.26 13.12 1.05
N LEU A 130 -21.53 11.84 0.80
CA LEU A 130 -22.89 11.28 0.74
C LEU A 130 -23.29 10.86 2.16
N ILE A 131 -24.15 11.66 2.80
CA ILE A 131 -24.60 11.46 4.18
C ILE A 131 -26.04 10.95 4.17
N TYR A 132 -26.27 9.79 4.77
CA TYR A 132 -27.61 9.18 4.84
C TYR A 132 -27.86 8.53 6.20
N TRP A 133 -29.13 8.27 6.52
CA TRP A 133 -29.52 7.67 7.79
C TRP A 133 -30.35 6.39 7.59
N VAL A 134 -29.84 5.27 8.09
CA VAL A 134 -30.55 3.98 8.14
C VAL A 134 -30.78 3.59 9.60
N ASP A 135 -32.03 3.30 9.97
CA ASP A 135 -32.52 3.12 11.35
C ASP A 135 -31.96 4.11 12.41
N GLY A 136 -31.66 5.34 11.98
CA GLY A 136 -31.14 6.39 12.85
C GLY A 136 -29.62 6.33 13.11
N SER A 137 -28.86 5.52 12.37
CA SER A 137 -27.41 5.69 12.21
C SER A 137 -27.16 6.91 11.32
N GLN A 138 -26.07 7.64 11.51
CA GLN A 138 -25.56 8.53 10.45
C GLN A 138 -24.43 7.78 9.74
N ASN A 139 -24.67 7.38 8.49
CA ASN A 139 -23.65 6.80 7.62
C ASN A 139 -23.10 7.92 6.72
N ILE A 140 -21.81 7.86 6.42
CA ILE A 140 -21.11 8.85 5.59
C ILE A 140 -20.22 8.08 4.62
N VAL A 141 -20.48 8.24 3.33
CA VAL A 141 -19.59 7.78 2.26
C VAL A 141 -18.89 9.00 1.69
N SER A 142 -17.60 9.13 1.98
CA SER A 142 -16.77 10.23 1.51
C SER A 142 -16.07 9.81 0.22
N PHE A 143 -16.44 10.44 -0.89
CA PHE A 143 -15.63 10.41 -2.11
C PHE A 143 -14.54 11.47 -1.94
N GLU A 144 -13.27 11.09 -2.00
CA GLU A 144 -12.13 12.01 -1.79
C GLU A 144 -11.54 12.51 -3.12
N ASP A 145 -10.65 13.50 -3.08
CA ASP A 145 -9.99 14.15 -4.23
C ASP A 145 -10.91 14.58 -5.41
N VAL A 146 -12.08 15.13 -5.07
CA VAL A 146 -13.12 15.49 -6.04
C VAL A 146 -12.95 16.91 -6.62
N ASP A 147 -12.06 17.73 -6.04
CA ASP A 147 -11.65 19.06 -6.54
C ASP A 147 -12.80 20.05 -6.80
N LEU A 148 -13.92 19.88 -6.12
CA LEU A 148 -15.16 20.64 -6.37
C LEU A 148 -15.09 22.11 -5.90
N SER A 149 -14.13 22.46 -5.05
CA SER A 149 -13.99 23.80 -4.46
C SER A 149 -12.85 24.64 -5.05
N ASP A 150 -12.46 24.40 -6.30
CA ASP A 150 -11.45 25.19 -7.02
C ASP A 150 -11.97 26.53 -7.57
N SER A 151 -13.27 26.82 -7.43
CA SER A 151 -13.95 27.96 -8.06
C SER A 151 -13.93 27.96 -9.59
N GLN A 152 -13.80 26.81 -10.23
CA GLN A 152 -14.15 26.55 -11.64
C GLN A 152 -15.56 25.96 -11.76
N TRP A 153 -15.98 25.54 -12.96
CA TRP A 153 -17.24 24.82 -13.17
C TRP A 153 -16.98 23.32 -13.28
N LYS A 154 -17.63 22.52 -12.44
CA LYS A 154 -17.57 21.06 -12.45
C LYS A 154 -18.97 20.50 -12.69
N ASN A 155 -19.07 19.39 -13.44
CA ASN A 155 -20.29 18.63 -13.64
C ASN A 155 -20.17 17.33 -12.87
N ILE A 156 -21.09 17.03 -11.94
CA ILE A 156 -21.10 15.76 -11.19
C ILE A 156 -22.23 14.84 -11.64
N THR A 157 -21.99 13.53 -11.53
CA THR A 157 -22.99 12.47 -11.67
C THR A 157 -22.76 11.47 -10.54
N LEU A 158 -23.63 11.44 -9.54
CA LEU A 158 -23.63 10.41 -8.50
C LEU A 158 -24.68 9.36 -8.87
N HIS A 159 -24.24 8.15 -9.19
CA HIS A 159 -25.10 7.00 -9.44
C HIS A 159 -25.21 6.17 -8.17
N VAL A 160 -26.42 5.95 -7.68
CA VAL A 160 -26.71 5.00 -6.61
C VAL A 160 -27.67 3.96 -7.17
N HIS A 161 -27.32 2.69 -7.14
CA HIS A 161 -28.19 1.60 -7.59
C HIS A 161 -27.83 0.28 -6.91
N GLY A 162 -28.83 -0.47 -6.45
CA GLY A 162 -28.61 -1.69 -5.66
C GLY A 162 -27.81 -1.37 -4.39
N GLU A 163 -26.74 -2.10 -4.15
CA GLU A 163 -25.79 -1.86 -3.06
C GLU A 163 -24.58 -1.00 -3.50
N SER A 164 -24.65 -0.27 -4.63
CA SER A 164 -23.52 0.50 -5.18
C SER A 164 -23.74 2.01 -5.21
N ALA A 165 -22.67 2.79 -5.00
CA ALA A 165 -22.63 4.24 -5.12
C ALA A 165 -21.35 4.72 -5.82
N SER A 166 -21.48 5.18 -7.07
CA SER A 166 -20.36 5.61 -7.93
C SER A 166 -20.44 7.10 -8.26
N LEU A 167 -19.35 7.84 -8.07
CA LEU A 167 -19.27 9.28 -8.36
C LEU A 167 -18.43 9.56 -9.60
N TYR A 168 -18.99 10.32 -10.54
CA TYR A 168 -18.30 10.80 -11.74
C TYR A 168 -18.17 12.33 -11.71
N VAL A 169 -17.00 12.84 -12.11
CA VAL A 169 -16.76 14.27 -12.37
C VAL A 169 -16.42 14.44 -13.85
N GLY A 170 -17.24 15.23 -14.55
CA GLY A 170 -17.24 15.31 -16.01
C GLY A 170 -17.62 13.96 -16.61
N CYS A 171 -16.61 13.25 -17.12
CA CYS A 171 -16.72 11.92 -17.71
C CYS A 171 -15.89 10.84 -16.99
N SER A 172 -15.05 11.24 -16.03
CA SER A 172 -14.20 10.33 -15.26
C SER A 172 -14.97 9.80 -14.06
N LEU A 173 -14.90 8.49 -13.82
CA LEU A 173 -15.20 7.92 -12.50
C LEU A 173 -14.14 8.43 -11.52
N MET A 174 -14.56 8.91 -10.35
CA MET A 174 -13.66 9.24 -9.24
C MET A 174 -13.45 8.00 -8.37
N ASP A 175 -14.56 7.48 -7.83
CA ASP A 175 -14.56 6.29 -6.97
C ASP A 175 -15.96 5.63 -6.96
N SER A 176 -16.05 4.39 -6.48
CA SER A 176 -17.28 3.61 -6.40
C SER A 176 -17.32 2.70 -5.17
N PHE A 177 -18.14 3.08 -4.19
CA PHE A 177 -18.32 2.33 -2.95
C PHE A 177 -19.45 1.30 -3.05
N ILE A 178 -19.36 0.27 -2.20
CA ILE A 178 -20.50 -0.57 -1.81
C ILE A 178 -21.14 0.08 -0.57
N LEU A 179 -22.47 0.16 -0.56
CA LEU A 179 -23.27 0.69 0.54
C LEU A 179 -23.65 -0.45 1.49
N ASP A 180 -23.45 -0.28 2.80
CA ASP A 180 -23.75 -1.33 3.80
C ASP A 180 -25.22 -1.80 3.77
N GLU A 181 -26.16 -0.87 3.49
CA GLU A 181 -27.59 -1.15 3.32
C GLU A 181 -28.22 -0.18 2.29
N PRO A 182 -29.26 -0.60 1.55
CA PRO A 182 -29.95 0.22 0.53
C PRO A 182 -30.81 1.32 1.16
N PHE A 183 -30.18 2.43 1.56
CA PHE A 183 -30.83 3.53 2.29
C PHE A 183 -32.02 4.16 1.58
N TYR A 184 -32.08 4.07 0.24
CA TYR A 184 -33.14 4.65 -0.57
C TYR A 184 -34.52 3.99 -0.32
N GLU A 185 -34.57 2.73 0.11
CA GLU A 185 -35.82 2.08 0.53
C GLU A 185 -36.46 2.80 1.72
N HIS A 186 -35.63 3.35 2.61
CA HIS A 186 -36.02 3.95 3.89
C HIS A 186 -36.37 5.44 3.79
N LEU A 187 -36.33 6.03 2.59
CA LEU A 187 -36.64 7.45 2.35
C LEU A 187 -38.15 7.76 2.33
N TRP A 188 -38.87 7.42 3.39
CA TRP A 188 -40.24 7.90 3.61
C TRP A 188 -40.24 9.25 4.34
N VAL A 189 -41.13 10.18 3.94
CA VAL A 189 -41.48 11.31 4.82
C VAL A 189 -42.95 11.76 4.65
N GLU A 190 -43.77 11.52 5.69
CA GLU A 190 -44.99 12.29 5.87
C GLU A 190 -44.63 13.69 6.40
N GLY A 191 -44.87 14.74 5.59
CA GLY A 191 -44.60 16.13 5.98
C GLY A 191 -43.16 16.62 5.78
N GLY A 192 -42.31 15.86 5.08
CA GLY A 192 -40.93 16.26 4.78
C GLY A 192 -40.79 17.38 3.75
N CYS A 193 -39.60 17.98 3.72
CA CYS A 193 -39.22 19.07 2.82
C CYS A 193 -37.80 18.84 2.28
N MET A 194 -37.65 18.63 0.96
CA MET A 194 -36.33 18.63 0.31
C MET A 194 -35.93 20.06 -0.05
N TYR A 195 -34.68 20.42 0.24
CA TYR A 195 -34.09 21.74 -0.07
C TYR A 195 -32.85 21.60 -0.94
N VAL A 196 -32.64 22.59 -1.83
CA VAL A 196 -31.40 22.77 -2.59
C VAL A 196 -30.55 23.86 -1.92
N ALA A 197 -29.22 23.70 -1.92
CA ALA A 197 -28.22 24.65 -1.39
C ALA A 197 -28.28 24.99 0.12
N LYS A 198 -29.32 24.56 0.86
CA LYS A 198 -29.51 24.81 2.30
C LYS A 198 -29.13 23.56 3.10
N GLY A 199 -27.97 23.58 3.74
CA GLY A 199 -27.54 22.58 4.72
C GLY A 199 -28.24 22.67 6.08
N SER A 200 -27.92 21.72 6.97
CA SER A 200 -28.37 21.64 8.36
C SER A 200 -27.99 22.84 9.25
N LEU A 201 -26.80 23.43 9.02
CA LEU A 201 -26.28 24.60 9.72
C LEU A 201 -25.98 25.73 8.72
N ARG A 202 -26.02 26.99 9.19
CA ARG A 202 -25.73 28.18 8.36
C ARG A 202 -24.33 28.21 7.75
N GLU A 203 -23.38 27.51 8.36
CA GLU A 203 -22.02 27.33 7.83
C GLU A 203 -21.95 26.28 6.71
N ASN A 204 -22.83 25.25 6.75
CA ASN A 204 -22.97 24.21 5.72
C ASN A 204 -23.87 24.65 4.53
N HIS A 205 -24.31 25.91 4.48
CA HIS A 205 -25.06 26.45 3.34
C HIS A 205 -24.13 26.63 2.13
N PHE A 206 -24.52 26.10 0.96
CA PHE A 206 -23.68 26.10 -0.24
C PHE A 206 -23.32 27.52 -0.72
N ARG A 207 -22.01 27.77 -0.89
CA ARG A 207 -21.44 29.05 -1.33
C ARG A 207 -20.88 28.89 -2.74
N GLY A 208 -21.53 29.50 -3.71
CA GLY A 208 -21.13 29.36 -5.11
C GLY A 208 -22.26 29.67 -6.09
N LEU A 209 -22.27 28.94 -7.20
CA LEU A 209 -23.31 28.85 -8.21
C LEU A 209 -23.71 27.38 -8.42
N LEU A 210 -25.01 27.11 -8.57
CA LEU A 210 -25.56 25.81 -8.99
C LEU A 210 -26.38 25.95 -10.28
N GLN A 211 -26.35 24.92 -11.12
CA GLN A 211 -27.03 24.82 -12.41
C GLN A 211 -27.40 23.33 -12.65
N ASN A 212 -28.46 23.06 -13.42
CA ASN A 212 -28.82 21.73 -13.92
C ASN A 212 -28.95 20.61 -12.85
N VAL A 213 -29.45 20.96 -11.65
CA VAL A 213 -29.55 20.07 -10.48
C VAL A 213 -30.81 19.20 -10.57
N ARG A 214 -30.67 17.90 -10.77
CA ARG A 214 -31.77 16.97 -11.07
C ARG A 214 -31.51 15.54 -10.59
N PHE A 215 -32.60 14.80 -10.36
CA PHE A 215 -32.59 13.34 -10.29
C PHE A 215 -33.10 12.77 -11.62
N ILE A 216 -32.48 11.68 -12.09
CA ILE A 216 -32.79 11.00 -13.35
C ILE A 216 -33.08 9.53 -13.06
N PHE A 217 -34.07 8.99 -13.77
CA PHE A 217 -34.63 7.64 -13.67
C PHE A 217 -34.84 7.09 -15.08
N ASP A 218 -35.07 5.78 -15.21
CA ASP A 218 -35.48 5.11 -16.47
C ASP A 218 -34.53 5.31 -17.68
N MET A 219 -33.28 5.73 -17.42
CA MET A 219 -32.23 5.93 -18.41
C MET A 219 -30.92 5.33 -17.88
N PRO A 220 -30.22 4.47 -18.65
CA PRO A 220 -28.98 3.87 -18.21
C PRO A 220 -27.88 4.93 -18.03
N LEU A 221 -26.95 4.68 -17.11
CA LEU A 221 -25.87 5.61 -16.78
C LEU A 221 -25.04 5.97 -18.03
N GLU A 222 -24.86 5.01 -18.93
CA GLU A 222 -24.12 5.13 -20.17
C GLU A 222 -24.73 6.20 -21.10
N ASP A 223 -26.06 6.23 -21.20
CA ASP A 223 -26.76 7.25 -21.99
C ASP A 223 -26.73 8.63 -21.28
N ILE A 224 -26.75 8.67 -19.95
CA ILE A 224 -26.63 9.94 -19.20
C ILE A 224 -25.24 10.56 -19.40
N LEU A 225 -24.18 9.75 -19.35
CA LEU A 225 -22.81 10.18 -19.60
C LEU A 225 -22.58 10.51 -21.09
N ARG A 226 -23.09 9.70 -22.02
CA ARG A 226 -23.07 9.99 -23.47
C ARG A 226 -23.77 11.31 -23.80
N ASN A 227 -24.90 11.60 -23.18
CA ASN A 227 -25.61 12.90 -23.32
C ASN A 227 -24.89 14.08 -22.63
N LYS A 228 -23.93 13.83 -21.73
CA LYS A 228 -22.98 14.84 -21.22
C LYS A 228 -21.73 15.03 -22.11
N GLY A 229 -21.61 14.28 -23.21
CA GLY A 229 -20.49 14.34 -24.14
C GLY A 229 -19.38 13.31 -23.90
N CYS A 230 -19.63 12.29 -23.07
CA CYS A 230 -18.64 11.27 -22.74
C CYS A 230 -18.62 10.14 -23.77
N GLU A 231 -17.46 9.87 -24.37
CA GLU A 231 -17.28 8.74 -25.30
C GLU A 231 -17.12 7.41 -24.54
N LEU A 232 -18.25 6.81 -24.18
CA LEU A 232 -18.26 5.45 -23.64
C LEU A 232 -18.15 4.41 -24.77
N ALA A 233 -17.14 3.55 -24.64
CA ALA A 233 -17.01 2.32 -25.40
C ALA A 233 -18.23 1.41 -25.17
N LYS A 234 -18.65 0.68 -26.21
CA LYS A 234 -19.77 -0.27 -26.08
C LYS A 234 -19.38 -1.47 -25.22
N PRO A 235 -20.29 -2.02 -24.42
CA PRO A 235 -20.32 -3.46 -24.18
C PRO A 235 -20.84 -4.16 -25.46
N GLU A 236 -20.06 -5.10 -26.01
CA GLU A 236 -20.57 -6.09 -26.95
C GLU A 236 -20.26 -7.49 -26.41
N GLU A 237 -21.31 -8.21 -26.02
CA GLU A 237 -21.19 -9.64 -25.74
C GLU A 237 -20.79 -10.40 -27.02
N VAL A 238 -19.83 -11.29 -26.87
CA VAL A 238 -19.78 -12.64 -27.47
C VAL A 238 -20.50 -12.79 -28.82
N ASN A 239 -19.73 -13.03 -29.89
CA ASN A 239 -19.90 -14.27 -30.65
C ASN A 239 -18.72 -14.62 -31.58
N ILE A 240 -18.20 -15.84 -31.39
CA ILE A 240 -17.90 -16.86 -32.42
C ILE A 240 -17.38 -16.38 -33.80
N LEU A 241 -16.12 -16.73 -34.09
CA LEU A 241 -15.50 -16.94 -35.41
C LEU A 241 -15.38 -15.75 -36.40
N SER A 242 -14.13 -15.27 -36.53
CA SER A 242 -13.32 -15.35 -37.77
C SER A 242 -13.62 -14.47 -39.01
N GLU A 243 -12.53 -14.05 -39.65
CA GLU A 243 -12.39 -13.62 -41.07
C GLU A 243 -13.06 -12.31 -41.55
N THR A 244 -12.25 -11.24 -41.49
CA THR A 244 -11.77 -10.41 -42.63
C THR A 244 -12.72 -9.97 -43.76
N VAL A 245 -12.64 -8.66 -44.10
CA VAL A 245 -12.22 -8.16 -45.44
C VAL A 245 -12.07 -6.62 -45.41
N GLU A 246 -11.08 -6.09 -46.14
CA GLU A 246 -10.81 -4.65 -46.31
C GLU A 246 -11.73 -3.99 -47.34
N VAL A 247 -12.04 -2.70 -47.18
CA VAL A 247 -12.13 -1.74 -48.31
C VAL A 247 -11.62 -0.36 -47.84
N VAL A 248 -10.75 0.26 -48.66
CA VAL A 248 -10.22 1.62 -48.49
C VAL A 248 -11.13 2.64 -49.19
N ASP A 249 -11.28 3.85 -48.64
CA ASP A 249 -11.38 5.05 -49.48
C ASP A 249 -10.72 6.28 -48.81
N VAL A 250 -10.41 7.30 -49.62
CA VAL A 250 -9.41 8.34 -49.32
C VAL A 250 -10.06 9.74 -49.26
N SER A 251 -9.48 10.63 -48.44
CA SER A 251 -9.85 12.05 -48.33
C SER A 251 -9.82 12.81 -49.67
N PRO A 252 -10.73 13.77 -49.85
CA PRO A 252 -10.39 15.02 -50.52
C PRO A 252 -10.74 16.28 -49.70
N ALA A 253 -10.03 17.38 -49.97
CA ALA A 253 -10.13 18.67 -49.27
C ALA A 253 -10.94 19.72 -50.07
N VAL A 254 -10.69 21.04 -49.84
CA VAL A 254 -11.18 22.22 -50.61
C VAL A 254 -12.61 22.67 -50.21
N SER A 255 -13.00 23.95 -50.04
CA SER A 255 -12.38 25.29 -50.28
C SER A 255 -12.81 26.31 -49.17
N THR A 256 -12.03 27.30 -48.67
CA THR A 256 -11.44 28.59 -49.18
C THR A 256 -12.34 29.88 -49.19
N ASN A 257 -11.67 31.04 -48.94
CA ASN A 257 -12.02 32.45 -49.29
C ASN A 257 -13.08 33.18 -48.42
N PHE A 258 -13.12 34.51 -48.20
CA PHE A 258 -12.32 35.75 -48.50
C PHE A 258 -13.01 36.95 -47.75
N ILE A 259 -12.54 38.18 -47.44
CA ILE A 259 -11.29 39.02 -47.39
C ILE A 259 -11.61 40.21 -46.42
N GLY A 260 -10.71 41.07 -45.90
CA GLY A 260 -9.24 41.21 -46.02
C GLY A 260 -8.78 42.59 -46.56
N GLN A 261 -8.40 43.57 -45.70
CA GLN A 261 -7.80 44.85 -46.14
C GLN A 261 -6.87 45.55 -45.10
N LYS A 262 -5.99 46.45 -45.58
CA LYS A 262 -4.88 47.13 -44.87
C LYS A 262 -5.17 48.60 -44.50
N VAL A 263 -4.34 49.23 -43.64
CA VAL A 263 -3.63 50.53 -43.85
C VAL A 263 -2.58 50.75 -42.73
N GLU A 264 -1.67 51.74 -42.85
CA GLU A 264 -0.36 51.83 -42.17
C GLU A 264 -0.24 52.87 -41.00
N LYS A 265 0.93 52.80 -40.31
CA LYS A 265 1.77 53.90 -39.73
C LYS A 265 1.59 54.43 -38.28
N ALA A 266 2.47 53.90 -37.41
CA ALA A 266 3.61 54.57 -36.76
C ALA A 266 3.45 55.55 -35.56
N LEU A 267 4.14 55.15 -34.46
CA LEU A 267 4.73 55.90 -33.32
C LEU A 267 3.85 56.73 -32.36
N SER A 268 3.75 56.23 -31.12
CA SER A 268 3.87 56.98 -29.85
C SER A 268 4.18 55.99 -28.73
N ASP A 269 5.08 56.31 -27.81
CA ASP A 269 5.53 55.37 -26.77
C ASP A 269 4.46 55.09 -25.70
N THR A 270 4.14 53.81 -25.43
CA THR A 270 3.92 53.27 -24.07
C THR A 270 3.69 51.75 -24.06
N CYS A 271 4.35 51.06 -23.12
CA CYS A 271 4.03 49.71 -22.61
C CYS A 271 4.06 48.55 -23.63
N GLU A 272 5.26 48.01 -23.86
CA GLU A 272 5.47 46.68 -24.46
C GLU A 272 5.65 45.63 -23.35
N ARG A 273 4.57 45.33 -22.63
CA ARG A 273 4.38 44.05 -21.91
C ARG A 273 2.98 43.53 -22.22
N SER A 274 2.85 42.21 -22.32
CA SER A 274 1.57 41.54 -22.52
C SER A 274 0.62 41.79 -21.34
N CYS A 275 -0.69 41.66 -21.58
CA CYS A 275 -1.69 41.73 -20.51
C CYS A 275 -1.45 40.66 -19.42
N ASP A 276 -0.81 39.55 -19.79
CA ASP A 276 -0.57 38.40 -18.92
C ASP A 276 0.68 38.61 -18.04
N GLU A 277 1.76 39.20 -18.55
CA GLU A 277 2.89 39.69 -17.72
C GLU A 277 2.47 40.79 -16.74
N ILE A 278 1.53 41.66 -17.14
CA ILE A 278 0.95 42.65 -16.21
C ILE A 278 0.05 41.95 -15.19
N SER A 279 -0.57 40.82 -15.53
CA SER A 279 -1.36 40.01 -14.59
C SER A 279 -0.48 39.29 -13.56
N SER A 280 0.68 38.74 -13.95
CA SER A 280 1.61 38.10 -13.01
C SER A 280 2.16 39.10 -12.00
N MET A 281 2.63 40.27 -12.45
CA MET A 281 3.05 41.37 -11.54
C MET A 281 1.94 41.80 -10.56
N PHE A 282 0.67 41.78 -10.99
CA PHE A 282 -0.49 42.05 -10.12
C PHE A 282 -0.93 40.87 -9.24
N GLN A 283 -0.41 39.66 -9.47
CA GLN A 283 -0.51 38.51 -8.57
C GLN A 283 0.63 38.53 -7.55
N GLU A 284 1.87 38.81 -7.94
CA GLU A 284 3.03 39.00 -7.06
C GLU A 284 2.79 40.13 -6.04
N LEU A 285 2.34 41.31 -6.50
CA LEU A 285 1.95 42.43 -5.64
C LEU A 285 0.72 42.14 -4.73
N LYS A 286 -0.02 41.05 -4.98
CA LYS A 286 -1.01 40.51 -4.03
C LYS A 286 -0.41 39.49 -3.08
N GLY A 287 0.50 38.63 -3.54
CA GLY A 287 1.27 37.70 -2.70
C GLY A 287 2.00 38.46 -1.59
N LEU A 288 2.79 39.47 -1.96
CA LEU A 288 3.50 40.34 -1.00
C LEU A 288 2.55 41.00 0.01
N ARG A 289 1.33 41.34 -0.40
CA ARG A 289 0.29 41.92 0.47
C ARG A 289 -0.34 40.90 1.43
N ILE A 290 -0.37 39.62 1.07
CA ILE A 290 -0.79 38.52 1.95
C ILE A 290 0.33 38.20 2.95
N VAL A 291 1.58 38.10 2.49
CA VAL A 291 2.75 37.88 3.37
C VAL A 291 2.87 38.97 4.43
N VAL A 292 2.81 40.26 4.04
CA VAL A 292 2.83 41.39 4.98
C VAL A 292 1.61 41.39 5.91
N GLY A 293 0.45 40.88 5.48
CA GLY A 293 -0.72 40.70 6.35
C GLY A 293 -0.50 39.62 7.40
N ASN A 294 -0.10 38.42 6.98
CA ASN A 294 0.17 37.28 7.86
C ASN A 294 1.27 37.59 8.88
N LEU A 295 2.31 38.34 8.48
CA LEU A 295 3.39 38.78 9.37
C LEU A 295 2.89 39.74 10.47
N ILE A 296 1.96 40.64 10.14
CA ILE A 296 1.33 41.56 11.11
C ILE A 296 0.45 40.79 12.11
N ASP A 297 -0.38 39.86 11.62
CA ASP A 297 -1.27 39.07 12.48
C ASP A 297 -0.46 38.11 13.39
N GLY A 298 0.64 37.54 12.89
CA GLY A 298 1.59 36.75 13.68
C GLY A 298 2.26 37.57 14.79
N LEU A 299 2.74 38.78 14.48
CA LEU A 299 3.32 39.70 15.46
C LEU A 299 2.32 40.14 16.53
N GLN A 300 1.04 40.33 16.18
CA GLN A 300 -0.02 40.59 17.16
C GLN A 300 -0.22 39.40 18.09
N LYS A 301 -0.37 38.18 17.54
CA LYS A 301 -0.58 36.95 18.33
C LYS A 301 0.55 36.72 19.34
N VAL A 302 1.82 36.78 18.91
CA VAL A 302 2.99 36.63 19.79
C VAL A 302 3.06 37.75 20.83
N THR A 303 2.61 38.96 20.51
CA THR A 303 2.51 40.06 21.48
C THR A 303 1.45 39.78 22.55
N GLU A 304 0.26 39.32 22.16
CA GLU A 304 -0.81 38.99 23.10
C GLU A 304 -0.42 37.84 24.05
N GLU A 305 0.13 36.74 23.52
CA GLU A 305 0.61 35.59 24.31
C GLU A 305 1.68 35.98 25.33
N ASN A 306 2.61 36.88 24.96
CA ASN A 306 3.60 37.45 25.88
C ASN A 306 2.97 38.35 26.97
N THR A 307 1.85 39.03 26.70
CA THR A 307 1.12 39.75 27.76
C THR A 307 0.41 38.82 28.73
N VAL A 308 -0.13 37.70 28.25
CA VAL A 308 -0.77 36.67 29.10
C VAL A 308 0.26 36.04 30.04
N MET A 309 1.45 35.66 29.54
CA MET A 309 2.53 35.16 30.40
C MET A 309 2.97 36.17 31.48
N LYS A 310 3.07 37.46 31.13
CA LYS A 310 3.35 38.53 32.13
C LYS A 310 2.26 38.69 33.18
N GLN A 311 1.00 38.45 32.85
CA GLN A 311 -0.10 38.48 33.83
C GLN A 311 -0.10 37.26 34.76
N ALA A 312 0.22 36.07 34.24
CA ALA A 312 0.37 34.86 35.04
C ALA A 312 1.53 34.99 36.06
N LEU A 313 2.72 35.38 35.59
CA LEU A 313 3.91 35.57 36.43
C LEU A 313 3.79 36.72 37.43
N GLY A 314 2.89 37.68 37.21
CA GLY A 314 2.67 38.82 38.09
C GLY A 314 2.00 38.49 39.43
N ASN A 315 1.26 37.39 39.53
CA ASN A 315 0.35 37.12 40.66
C ASN A 315 0.90 36.15 41.73
N MET A 316 2.05 35.50 41.52
CA MET A 316 2.66 34.61 42.53
C MET A 316 3.65 35.36 43.45
N LYS A 317 3.10 36.00 44.50
CA LYS A 317 3.86 36.41 45.69
C LYS A 317 3.20 35.84 46.95
N ASN A 318 3.97 35.03 47.68
CA ASN A 318 3.49 34.01 48.64
C ASN A 318 2.77 32.86 47.89
N VAL A 319 2.84 31.60 48.31
CA VAL A 319 3.25 31.02 49.61
C VAL A 319 4.49 30.12 49.45
N LYS A 320 5.31 29.98 50.50
CA LYS A 320 6.59 29.25 50.45
C LYS A 320 6.53 27.79 50.91
N ASP A 321 5.32 27.33 51.22
CA ASP A 321 5.00 26.10 51.95
C ASP A 321 3.86 25.32 51.25
N LYS A 322 3.93 25.21 49.91
CA LYS A 322 3.10 24.29 49.12
C LYS A 322 4.00 23.38 48.30
N HIS A 323 3.94 22.08 48.59
CA HIS A 323 4.45 21.03 47.70
C HIS A 323 3.42 20.82 46.57
N MET A 324 3.91 20.70 45.33
CA MET A 324 3.08 20.57 44.13
C MET A 324 3.86 19.79 43.05
N CYS A 325 3.15 19.09 42.18
CA CYS A 325 3.71 18.32 41.06
C CYS A 325 3.16 18.83 39.72
N TRP A 326 3.91 18.65 38.64
CA TRP A 326 3.52 19.10 37.29
C TRP A 326 3.63 17.94 36.29
N GLN A 327 2.56 17.72 35.52
CA GLN A 327 2.49 16.69 34.47
C GLN A 327 1.44 17.11 33.43
N ASP A 328 1.73 16.91 32.15
CA ASP A 328 0.82 17.14 31.00
C ASP A 328 0.10 18.49 31.02
N GLY A 329 0.86 19.56 31.29
CA GLY A 329 0.36 20.94 31.33
C GLY A 329 -0.51 21.27 32.55
N ARG A 330 -0.72 20.33 33.48
CA ARG A 330 -1.50 20.51 34.71
C ARG A 330 -0.63 20.47 35.95
N LEU A 331 -1.10 21.12 37.01
CA LEU A 331 -0.44 21.25 38.29
C LEU A 331 -1.32 20.59 39.36
N PHE A 332 -0.73 19.70 40.15
CA PHE A 332 -1.39 18.90 41.19
C PHE A 332 -0.84 19.30 42.57
N GLU A 333 -1.69 19.33 43.59
CA GLU A 333 -1.27 19.64 44.97
C GLU A 333 -0.70 18.42 45.71
N ASP A 334 0.00 18.64 46.83
CA ASP A 334 0.54 17.55 47.65
C ASP A 334 -0.56 16.63 48.20
N GLN A 335 -0.33 15.33 48.13
CA GLN A 335 -1.31 14.27 48.42
C GLN A 335 -2.53 14.25 47.50
N GLU A 336 -2.46 14.89 46.33
CA GLU A 336 -3.46 14.72 45.27
C GLU A 336 -3.17 13.44 44.46
N ASP A 337 -4.22 12.62 44.29
CA ASP A 337 -4.23 11.37 43.54
C ASP A 337 -4.73 11.62 42.10
N TRP A 338 -4.01 11.16 41.09
CA TRP A 338 -4.53 11.08 39.71
C TRP A 338 -4.27 9.73 39.04
N VAL A 339 -5.04 9.47 38.00
CA VAL A 339 -4.93 8.27 37.16
C VAL A 339 -4.35 8.71 35.83
N VAL A 340 -3.26 8.06 35.39
CA VAL A 340 -2.61 8.36 34.11
C VAL A 340 -3.18 7.45 33.01
N ASP A 341 -3.42 6.18 33.35
CA ASP A 341 -4.02 5.17 32.47
C ASP A 341 -4.83 4.14 33.31
N SER A 342 -5.49 3.19 32.66
CA SER A 342 -6.34 2.16 33.29
C SER A 342 -5.65 1.22 34.30
N CYS A 343 -4.32 1.24 34.37
CA CYS A 343 -3.47 0.38 35.21
C CYS A 343 -2.54 1.15 36.16
N THR A 344 -2.30 2.45 35.93
CA THR A 344 -1.31 3.26 36.65
C THR A 344 -1.96 4.41 37.42
N LYS A 345 -1.85 4.35 38.75
CA LYS A 345 -2.29 5.44 39.64
C LYS A 345 -1.07 6.16 40.23
N CYS A 346 -1.07 7.49 40.13
CA CYS A 346 -0.01 8.35 40.60
C CYS A 346 -0.48 9.27 41.73
N THR A 347 0.47 9.69 42.56
CA THR A 347 0.25 10.60 43.69
C THR A 347 1.37 11.62 43.78
N CYS A 348 1.06 12.88 44.05
CA CYS A 348 2.08 13.84 44.45
C CYS A 348 2.41 13.63 45.95
N GLN A 349 3.68 13.42 46.28
CA GLN A 349 4.18 13.34 47.65
C GLN A 349 5.49 14.11 47.77
N GLU A 350 5.51 15.15 48.61
CA GLU A 350 6.68 16.00 48.87
C GLU A 350 7.30 16.60 47.58
N SER A 351 6.44 16.97 46.62
CA SER A 351 6.81 17.46 45.27
C SER A 351 7.50 16.43 44.37
N LYS A 352 7.36 15.12 44.65
CA LYS A 352 7.67 14.03 43.72
C LYS A 352 6.39 13.30 43.30
N ILE A 353 6.35 12.88 42.04
CA ILE A 353 5.29 12.01 41.51
C ILE A 353 5.66 10.57 41.85
N VAL A 354 4.79 9.86 42.56
CA VAL A 354 4.97 8.46 42.94
C VAL A 354 3.85 7.63 42.32
N CYS A 355 4.17 6.89 41.26
CA CYS A 355 3.23 6.04 40.54
C CYS A 355 3.32 4.58 40.96
N HIS A 356 2.18 3.90 41.01
CA HIS A 356 2.07 2.48 41.33
C HIS A 356 1.25 1.78 40.26
N GLN A 357 1.80 0.71 39.66
CA GLN A 357 1.07 -0.20 38.78
C GLN A 357 0.24 -1.19 39.61
N ILE A 358 -0.96 -1.50 39.13
CA ILE A 358 -1.87 -2.46 39.77
C ILE A 358 -1.37 -3.89 39.51
N THR A 359 -1.15 -4.67 40.57
CA THR A 359 -0.67 -6.06 40.50
C THR A 359 -1.79 -7.06 40.78
N CYS A 360 -1.96 -8.04 39.89
CA CYS A 360 -3.12 -8.93 39.86
C CYS A 360 -2.86 -10.32 40.50
N PRO A 361 -3.84 -10.93 41.18
CA PRO A 361 -3.75 -12.32 41.63
C PRO A 361 -3.83 -13.32 40.45
N PRO A 362 -3.18 -14.50 40.54
CA PRO A 362 -3.29 -15.54 39.51
C PRO A 362 -4.68 -16.19 39.52
N VAL A 363 -5.24 -16.45 38.33
CA VAL A 363 -6.61 -16.96 38.13
C VAL A 363 -6.60 -18.16 37.18
N ALA A 364 -7.49 -19.14 37.42
CA ALA A 364 -7.59 -20.36 36.63
C ALA A 364 -9.02 -20.60 36.12
N CYS A 365 -9.32 -20.12 34.92
CA CYS A 365 -10.47 -20.57 34.12
C CYS A 365 -10.12 -20.51 32.61
N ALA A 366 -10.88 -21.21 31.76
CA ALA A 366 -10.52 -21.42 30.35
C ALA A 366 -10.64 -20.18 29.45
N SER A 367 -11.25 -19.09 29.92
CA SER A 367 -11.37 -17.83 29.19
C SER A 367 -11.47 -16.68 30.20
N PRO A 368 -10.35 -16.20 30.76
CA PRO A 368 -10.35 -14.98 31.56
C PRO A 368 -10.67 -13.77 30.67
N ILE A 369 -11.52 -12.86 31.16
CA ILE A 369 -11.94 -11.67 30.43
C ILE A 369 -11.43 -10.42 31.17
N PHE A 370 -10.90 -9.47 30.40
CA PHE A 370 -10.60 -8.11 30.82
C PHE A 370 -11.75 -7.19 30.37
N LEU A 371 -12.04 -6.12 31.13
CA LEU A 371 -12.97 -5.07 30.71
C LEU A 371 -12.25 -3.73 30.61
N ASP A 372 -12.64 -2.91 29.64
CA ASP A 372 -12.09 -1.57 29.46
C ASP A 372 -12.22 -0.73 30.75
N GLY A 373 -11.07 -0.33 31.30
CA GLY A 373 -10.97 0.44 32.53
C GLY A 373 -10.62 -0.34 33.80
N GLU A 374 -10.48 -1.68 33.76
CA GLU A 374 -9.97 -2.48 34.89
C GLU A 374 -8.73 -3.32 34.53
N CYS A 375 -7.70 -3.23 35.36
CA CYS A 375 -6.37 -3.79 35.07
C CYS A 375 -6.21 -5.32 35.29
N CYS A 376 -7.20 -6.00 35.87
CA CYS A 376 -7.06 -7.41 36.29
C CYS A 376 -8.17 -8.34 35.77
N PRO A 377 -7.84 -9.57 35.35
CA PRO A 377 -8.81 -10.52 34.78
C PRO A 377 -9.69 -11.19 35.85
N MET A 378 -10.92 -11.57 35.46
CA MET A 378 -11.90 -12.19 36.36
C MET A 378 -12.49 -13.52 35.85
N CYS A 379 -12.84 -14.41 36.79
CA CYS A 379 -13.58 -15.65 36.56
C CYS A 379 -14.72 -15.78 37.60
N LEU A 380 -15.98 -15.94 37.18
CA LEU A 380 -17.16 -15.93 38.08
C LEU A 380 -17.75 -17.33 38.34
N GLN A 381 -17.65 -17.81 39.59
CA GLN A 381 -18.44 -18.93 40.12
C GLN A 381 -19.24 -18.53 41.38
N SER A 382 -19.98 -19.48 41.97
CA SER A 382 -21.25 -19.19 42.67
C SER A 382 -21.24 -19.15 44.21
N LYS A 383 -22.32 -18.55 44.76
CA LYS A 383 -22.91 -18.55 46.15
C LYS A 383 -22.43 -19.68 47.11
N PRO A 384 -22.43 -19.53 48.48
CA PRO A 384 -23.45 -18.81 49.28
C PRO A 384 -23.01 -18.23 50.68
N CYS A 385 -23.94 -17.66 51.48
CA CYS A 385 -24.22 -18.08 52.90
C CYS A 385 -25.34 -17.31 53.68
N HIS A 386 -25.86 -18.01 54.71
CA HIS A 386 -26.94 -17.74 55.69
C HIS A 386 -26.84 -16.43 56.55
N LYS A 387 -27.83 -15.98 57.38
CA LYS A 387 -28.70 -16.74 58.35
C LYS A 387 -29.86 -15.94 59.03
N GLU A 388 -31.01 -16.60 59.27
CA GLU A 388 -32.00 -16.49 60.40
C GLU A 388 -33.00 -15.30 60.69
N LYS A 389 -34.29 -15.69 60.83
CA LYS A 389 -35.31 -15.40 61.91
C LYS A 389 -36.27 -14.15 61.93
N ASN A 390 -37.57 -14.48 61.73
CA ASN A 390 -38.77 -14.18 62.55
C ASN A 390 -39.28 -12.74 62.86
N HIS A 391 -40.50 -12.41 62.38
CA HIS A 391 -41.76 -12.02 63.09
C HIS A 391 -42.71 -11.28 62.11
N ARG A 392 -43.97 -11.68 61.85
CA ARG A 392 -45.23 -11.75 62.64
C ARG A 392 -46.04 -10.43 62.65
N GLY A 393 -47.21 -10.43 61.97
CA GLY A 393 -48.30 -9.44 62.11
C GLY A 393 -49.19 -9.39 60.86
N THR A 394 -50.25 -10.22 60.77
CA THR A 394 -51.67 -9.79 60.92
C THR A 394 -52.06 -8.55 60.10
N LYS A 395 -52.70 -8.67 58.92
CA LYS A 395 -54.06 -9.18 58.63
C LYS A 395 -55.14 -8.12 58.87
N ASP A 396 -55.67 -7.58 57.77
CA ASP A 396 -57.10 -7.61 57.45
C ASP A 396 -57.29 -7.49 55.92
N SER A 397 -58.50 -7.77 55.41
CA SER A 397 -58.74 -8.13 54.01
C SER A 397 -59.91 -7.36 53.40
N GLU A 398 -59.67 -6.68 52.27
CA GLU A 398 -60.73 -6.17 51.39
C GLU A 398 -60.89 -7.08 50.15
N ASP A 399 -62.10 -7.61 50.02
CA ASP A 399 -62.81 -8.05 48.81
C ASP A 399 -62.08 -8.88 47.73
N GLY A 400 -62.32 -10.21 47.79
CA GLY A 400 -62.59 -11.07 46.62
C GLY A 400 -61.45 -11.37 45.63
N TRP A 401 -60.33 -10.66 45.72
CA TRP A 401 -59.17 -10.85 44.87
C TRP A 401 -58.13 -11.77 45.50
N SER A 402 -57.42 -12.53 44.68
CA SER A 402 -56.13 -13.13 45.05
C SER A 402 -55.13 -12.05 45.45
N PRO A 403 -54.04 -12.41 46.17
CA PRO A 403 -52.85 -11.58 46.20
C PRO A 403 -52.41 -11.21 44.78
N TRP A 404 -51.83 -10.02 44.61
CA TRP A 404 -51.14 -9.66 43.39
C TRP A 404 -49.96 -10.62 43.14
N SER A 405 -49.70 -10.95 41.88
CA SER A 405 -48.40 -11.49 41.48
C SER A 405 -47.28 -10.50 41.81
N GLU A 406 -46.05 -11.00 41.80
CA GLU A 406 -44.91 -10.11 41.62
C GLU A 406 -45.02 -9.32 40.31
N TRP A 407 -44.31 -8.20 40.25
CA TRP A 407 -44.22 -7.40 39.02
C TRP A 407 -43.42 -8.16 37.97
N THR A 408 -43.86 -8.08 36.71
CA THR A 408 -43.02 -8.46 35.57
C THR A 408 -41.74 -7.62 35.58
N GLU A 409 -40.74 -8.09 34.84
CA GLU A 409 -39.63 -7.23 34.41
C GLU A 409 -40.17 -6.07 33.54
N CYS A 410 -39.35 -5.05 33.33
CA CYS A 410 -39.73 -3.88 32.55
C CYS A 410 -39.98 -4.30 31.10
N THR A 411 -41.06 -3.82 30.46
CA THR A 411 -41.44 -4.20 29.07
C THR A 411 -40.44 -3.78 27.98
N VAL A 412 -39.33 -3.17 28.39
CA VAL A 412 -38.18 -2.73 27.60
C VAL A 412 -36.94 -2.83 28.50
N THR A 413 -35.78 -3.16 27.92
CA THR A 413 -34.48 -3.23 28.62
C THR A 413 -33.86 -1.85 28.88
N CYS A 414 -34.40 -0.81 28.25
CA CYS A 414 -33.95 0.57 28.30
C CYS A 414 -35.16 1.53 28.24
N GLY A 415 -34.99 2.81 28.59
CA GLY A 415 -36.02 3.84 28.47
C GLY A 415 -37.19 3.71 29.45
N THR A 416 -38.30 4.37 29.13
CA THR A 416 -39.50 4.43 30.00
C THR A 416 -40.50 3.32 29.68
N GLY A 417 -40.26 2.13 30.22
CA GLY A 417 -41.18 1.01 30.10
C GLY A 417 -42.36 1.03 31.07
N THR A 418 -43.10 -0.08 31.07
CA THR A 418 -44.03 -0.41 32.15
C THR A 418 -43.71 -1.78 32.75
N GLN A 419 -44.11 -1.99 33.99
CA GLN A 419 -44.23 -3.31 34.60
C GLN A 419 -45.70 -3.57 34.88
N GLN A 420 -46.13 -4.83 34.73
CA GLN A 420 -47.49 -5.25 35.02
C GLN A 420 -47.50 -6.30 36.13
N ARG A 421 -48.64 -6.44 36.82
CA ARG A 421 -48.92 -7.57 37.69
C ARG A 421 -50.40 -7.90 37.68
N GLY A 422 -50.73 -9.18 37.85
CA GLY A 422 -52.09 -9.69 37.79
C GLY A 422 -52.61 -10.14 39.15
N ARG A 423 -53.94 -10.15 39.30
CA ARG A 423 -54.68 -10.83 40.38
C ARG A 423 -55.99 -11.39 39.83
N SER A 424 -56.44 -12.52 40.35
CA SER A 424 -57.68 -13.20 39.95
C SER A 424 -58.80 -12.93 40.94
N CYS A 425 -60.02 -12.69 40.44
CA CYS A 425 -61.23 -12.58 41.26
C CYS A 425 -61.80 -13.98 41.50
N ASP A 426 -62.02 -14.37 42.76
CA ASP A 426 -62.57 -15.68 43.10
C ASP A 426 -64.11 -15.62 43.16
N ALA A 427 -64.73 -15.67 41.97
CA ALA A 427 -66.12 -15.25 41.72
C ALA A 427 -67.21 -16.24 42.22
N THR A 428 -67.17 -16.63 43.50
CA THR A 428 -68.15 -17.54 44.12
C THR A 428 -69.01 -16.91 45.22
N SER A 429 -68.89 -15.60 45.50
CA SER A 429 -69.80 -14.90 46.43
C SER A 429 -70.14 -13.43 46.14
N ASN A 430 -69.30 -12.65 45.47
CA ASN A 430 -69.58 -11.24 45.14
C ASN A 430 -68.93 -10.81 43.81
N PRO A 431 -69.47 -9.78 43.11
CA PRO A 431 -68.87 -9.21 41.91
C PRO A 431 -67.69 -8.28 42.25
N CYS A 432 -66.46 -8.73 41.99
CA CYS A 432 -65.26 -7.91 42.20
C CYS A 432 -65.31 -6.63 41.35
N SER A 433 -65.12 -5.48 42.00
CA SER A 433 -65.07 -4.17 41.32
C SER A 433 -63.63 -3.62 41.28
N GLY A 434 -63.24 -3.05 40.15
CA GLY A 434 -61.88 -2.57 39.88
C GLY A 434 -61.05 -3.52 38.98
N PRO A 435 -59.83 -3.12 38.58
CA PRO A 435 -59.04 -3.87 37.61
C PRO A 435 -58.34 -5.10 38.22
N SER A 436 -58.24 -6.15 37.39
CA SER A 436 -57.50 -7.40 37.63
C SER A 436 -56.00 -7.30 37.29
N ILE A 437 -55.59 -6.26 36.56
CA ILE A 437 -54.21 -5.99 36.18
C ILE A 437 -53.85 -4.59 36.69
N GLN A 438 -52.65 -4.45 37.27
CA GLN A 438 -52.10 -3.16 37.66
C GLN A 438 -50.79 -2.92 36.89
N THR A 439 -50.65 -1.72 36.35
CA THR A 439 -49.49 -1.29 35.56
C THR A 439 -48.79 -0.13 36.26
N ARG A 440 -47.46 -0.18 36.38
CA ARG A 440 -46.63 0.95 36.84
C ARG A 440 -45.60 1.31 35.76
N ARG A 441 -45.14 2.55 35.72
CA ARG A 441 -43.97 2.91 34.90
C ARG A 441 -42.70 2.37 35.55
N CYS A 442 -41.78 1.89 34.72
CA CYS A 442 -40.37 1.70 35.04
C CYS A 442 -39.55 2.69 34.20
N SER A 443 -38.31 2.94 34.59
CA SER A 443 -37.41 3.82 33.84
C SER A 443 -35.99 3.32 34.00
N LEU A 444 -35.44 2.84 32.90
CA LEU A 444 -34.04 2.45 32.76
C LEU A 444 -33.32 3.50 31.90
N ALA A 445 -32.00 3.40 31.74
CA ALA A 445 -31.21 4.35 30.93
C ALA A 445 -31.77 4.45 29.50
N LYS A 446 -31.60 5.61 28.83
CA LYS A 446 -32.15 5.87 27.48
C LYS A 446 -31.82 4.71 26.52
N CYS A 447 -32.79 4.33 25.67
CA CYS A 447 -32.54 3.36 24.62
C CYS A 447 -31.65 3.93 23.50
N ASP A 448 -30.82 3.05 22.95
CA ASP A 448 -30.37 3.12 21.55
C ASP A 448 -31.43 2.46 20.64
N SER A 449 -31.50 2.84 19.36
CA SER A 449 -32.73 2.72 18.55
C SER A 449 -32.71 1.67 17.44
N ARG A 450 -31.73 0.75 17.40
CA ARG A 450 -31.49 -0.14 16.24
C ARG A 450 -31.66 -1.65 16.41
N VAL A 451 -31.80 -2.16 17.64
CA VAL A 451 -31.90 -3.63 17.82
C VAL A 451 -33.30 -4.13 17.44
N ARG A 452 -33.41 -4.72 16.25
CA ARG A 452 -34.60 -5.47 15.79
C ARG A 452 -34.96 -6.56 16.79
N GLN A 453 -36.21 -6.55 17.27
CA GLN A 453 -36.62 -7.35 18.41
C GLN A 453 -37.83 -8.22 18.08
N ASP A 454 -37.59 -9.52 17.90
CA ASP A 454 -38.63 -10.55 17.75
C ASP A 454 -39.48 -10.69 19.02
N GLY A 455 -40.76 -11.05 18.85
CA GLY A 455 -41.74 -11.15 19.93
C GLY A 455 -41.51 -12.35 20.84
N GLY A 456 -41.44 -12.09 22.15
CA GLY A 456 -41.33 -13.12 23.18
C GLY A 456 -42.60 -13.30 24.00
N TRP A 457 -42.95 -14.56 24.27
CA TRP A 457 -44.05 -14.92 25.16
C TRP A 457 -43.73 -14.57 26.61
N SER A 458 -44.65 -13.87 27.30
CA SER A 458 -44.60 -13.69 28.74
C SER A 458 -44.59 -15.03 29.48
N LEU A 459 -44.05 -15.01 30.70
CA LEU A 459 -44.34 -16.08 31.67
C LEU A 459 -45.86 -16.26 31.80
N TRP A 460 -46.30 -17.50 31.94
CA TRP A 460 -47.70 -17.86 32.14
C TRP A 460 -48.23 -17.32 33.47
N SER A 461 -49.49 -16.88 33.48
CA SER A 461 -50.21 -16.66 34.74
C SER A 461 -50.30 -17.95 35.57
N PRO A 462 -50.43 -17.85 36.91
CA PRO A 462 -50.97 -18.93 37.70
C PRO A 462 -52.31 -19.43 37.12
N TRP A 463 -52.62 -20.71 37.34
CA TRP A 463 -53.92 -21.27 37.00
C TRP A 463 -55.03 -20.64 37.85
N SER A 464 -56.22 -20.47 37.26
CA SER A 464 -57.41 -20.02 37.99
C SER A 464 -57.87 -21.01 39.07
N SER A 465 -58.80 -20.60 39.92
CA SER A 465 -59.68 -21.52 40.64
C SER A 465 -60.39 -22.46 39.66
N CYS A 466 -60.70 -23.69 40.11
CA CYS A 466 -61.42 -24.65 39.28
C CYS A 466 -62.88 -24.19 39.07
N SER A 467 -63.39 -24.27 37.83
CA SER A 467 -64.71 -23.75 37.46
C SER A 467 -65.92 -24.47 38.09
N VAL A 468 -65.70 -25.49 38.93
CA VAL A 468 -66.75 -26.24 39.65
C VAL A 468 -66.28 -26.58 41.07
N THR A 469 -67.23 -26.75 42.00
CA THR A 469 -66.92 -27.13 43.39
C THR A 469 -66.89 -28.65 43.63
N CYS A 470 -67.45 -29.44 42.70
CA CYS A 470 -67.27 -30.90 42.65
C CYS A 470 -67.33 -31.41 41.20
N GLY A 471 -66.44 -32.34 40.83
CA GLY A 471 -66.37 -32.96 39.50
C GLY A 471 -65.30 -32.34 38.60
N GLU A 472 -65.33 -32.71 37.31
CA GLU A 472 -64.53 -32.07 36.27
C GLU A 472 -65.02 -30.64 36.01
N GLY A 473 -64.08 -29.69 36.10
CA GLY A 473 -64.22 -28.33 35.59
C GLY A 473 -63.01 -27.98 34.73
N GLN A 474 -62.83 -26.68 34.48
CA GLN A 474 -61.67 -26.16 33.77
C GLN A 474 -60.95 -25.10 34.59
N ILE A 475 -59.63 -25.06 34.42
CA ILE A 475 -58.74 -23.99 34.84
C ILE A 475 -58.12 -23.35 33.60
N THR A 476 -58.00 -22.03 33.59
CA THR A 476 -57.40 -21.30 32.48
C THR A 476 -56.20 -20.50 32.97
N ARG A 477 -55.14 -20.47 32.15
CA ARG A 477 -54.02 -19.54 32.28
C ARG A 477 -53.79 -18.81 30.97
N ILE A 478 -53.18 -17.63 31.06
CA ILE A 478 -52.92 -16.74 29.92
C ILE A 478 -51.47 -16.23 29.96
N ARG A 479 -50.95 -15.94 28.77
CA ARG A 479 -49.68 -15.27 28.50
C ARG A 479 -49.88 -14.31 27.32
N HIS A 480 -49.02 -13.32 27.18
CA HIS A 480 -49.12 -12.32 26.13
C HIS A 480 -47.79 -12.23 25.36
N CYS A 481 -47.82 -11.82 24.09
CA CYS A 481 -46.61 -11.59 23.29
C CYS A 481 -46.07 -10.20 23.64
N ASN A 482 -45.35 -10.10 24.77
CA ASN A 482 -44.89 -8.84 25.34
C ASN A 482 -43.68 -8.99 26.29
N SER A 483 -42.84 -10.02 26.10
CA SER A 483 -41.60 -10.22 26.85
C SER A 483 -40.50 -10.84 25.98
N PRO A 484 -39.91 -10.07 25.04
CA PRO A 484 -40.22 -8.68 24.71
C PRO A 484 -41.44 -8.52 23.78
N VAL A 485 -41.87 -7.28 23.56
CA VAL A 485 -42.89 -6.94 22.55
C VAL A 485 -42.21 -6.86 21.18
N PRO A 486 -42.76 -7.46 20.09
CA PRO A 486 -42.14 -7.35 18.77
C PRO A 486 -42.06 -5.88 18.32
N GLN A 487 -40.86 -5.45 17.92
CA GLN A 487 -40.53 -4.08 17.49
C GLN A 487 -39.57 -4.11 16.29
N LEU A 488 -39.52 -3.02 15.52
CA LEU A 488 -38.69 -2.89 14.30
C LEU A 488 -38.88 -4.07 13.32
N GLY A 489 -40.13 -4.52 13.11
CA GLY A 489 -40.43 -5.62 12.19
C GLY A 489 -39.94 -7.00 12.64
N GLY A 490 -39.64 -7.19 13.93
CA GLY A 490 -39.46 -8.52 14.52
C GLY A 490 -40.73 -9.39 14.42
N LYS A 491 -40.55 -10.70 14.37
CA LYS A 491 -41.63 -11.70 14.17
C LYS A 491 -42.59 -11.76 15.37
N ASP A 492 -43.87 -12.01 15.11
CA ASP A 492 -44.87 -12.22 16.16
C ASP A 492 -44.76 -13.63 16.78
N CYS A 493 -45.26 -13.80 18.01
CA CYS A 493 -45.09 -15.03 18.78
C CYS A 493 -45.92 -16.21 18.25
N GLU A 494 -45.28 -17.27 17.74
CA GLU A 494 -46.00 -18.48 17.34
C GLU A 494 -46.70 -19.20 18.52
N GLY A 495 -47.93 -19.68 18.28
CA GLY A 495 -48.71 -20.51 19.20
C GLY A 495 -49.85 -19.77 19.92
N SER A 496 -50.49 -20.44 20.88
CA SER A 496 -51.61 -19.84 21.65
C SER A 496 -51.13 -19.05 22.87
N GLY A 497 -51.71 -17.86 23.07
CA GLY A 497 -51.61 -17.06 24.30
C GLY A 497 -52.58 -17.47 25.42
N ARG A 498 -53.51 -18.39 25.16
CA ARG A 498 -54.45 -18.93 26.16
C ARG A 498 -54.39 -20.44 26.21
N GLU A 499 -54.23 -20.99 27.41
CA GLU A 499 -54.24 -22.42 27.66
C GLU A 499 -55.31 -22.76 28.70
N THR A 500 -56.11 -23.78 28.43
CA THR A 500 -57.17 -24.24 29.34
C THR A 500 -56.99 -25.73 29.59
N GLN A 501 -56.74 -26.07 30.85
CA GLN A 501 -56.52 -27.43 31.32
C GLN A 501 -57.73 -27.87 32.17
N ARG A 502 -58.01 -29.17 32.23
CA ARG A 502 -59.08 -29.68 33.11
C ARG A 502 -58.62 -29.67 34.56
N CYS A 503 -59.55 -29.44 35.46
CA CYS A 503 -59.35 -29.56 36.90
C CYS A 503 -60.42 -30.49 37.48
N GLU A 504 -60.07 -31.23 38.54
CA GLU A 504 -61.04 -32.01 39.29
C GLU A 504 -61.17 -31.43 40.71
N ALA A 505 -62.30 -30.79 41.00
CA ALA A 505 -62.70 -30.51 42.37
C ALA A 505 -63.28 -31.78 43.00
N LYS A 506 -63.08 -31.98 44.31
CA LYS A 506 -63.58 -33.13 45.11
C LYS A 506 -64.95 -33.61 44.57
N PRO A 507 -65.05 -34.77 43.87
CA PRO A 507 -66.26 -35.06 43.09
C PRO A 507 -67.56 -35.17 43.89
N CYS A 508 -68.70 -35.26 43.20
CA CYS A 508 -70.01 -35.14 43.82
C CYS A 508 -70.52 -36.49 44.40
N PRO A 509 -71.47 -36.51 45.36
CA PRO A 509 -71.97 -37.75 45.98
C PRO A 509 -72.62 -38.72 44.98
N ILE A 510 -72.15 -39.96 44.96
CA ILE A 510 -72.59 -41.04 44.05
C ILE A 510 -72.75 -42.33 44.87
N ASP A 511 -73.90 -42.99 44.78
CA ASP A 511 -74.16 -44.32 45.37
C ASP A 511 -73.58 -45.45 44.49
N GLY A 512 -73.17 -46.56 45.10
CA GLY A 512 -72.37 -47.61 44.44
C GLY A 512 -73.14 -48.71 43.72
N GLY A 513 -72.86 -48.88 42.42
CA GLY A 513 -73.24 -50.04 41.61
C GLY A 513 -72.03 -50.78 41.04
N TRP A 514 -72.17 -52.09 40.81
CA TRP A 514 -71.10 -52.90 40.23
C TRP A 514 -70.88 -52.58 38.75
N GLY A 515 -69.62 -52.37 38.37
CA GLY A 515 -69.24 -52.33 36.97
C GLY A 515 -69.36 -53.69 36.29
N PRO A 516 -69.40 -53.72 34.95
CA PRO A 516 -69.06 -54.93 34.22
C PRO A 516 -67.65 -55.39 34.63
N TRP A 517 -67.39 -56.70 34.56
CA TRP A 517 -66.03 -57.19 34.67
C TRP A 517 -65.17 -56.53 33.60
N SER A 518 -63.96 -56.09 33.95
CA SER A 518 -62.97 -55.70 32.95
C SER A 518 -62.76 -56.85 31.96
N PRO A 519 -62.30 -56.55 30.73
CA PRO A 519 -61.54 -57.53 29.96
C PRO A 519 -60.43 -58.15 30.84
N TRP A 520 -60.03 -59.38 30.53
CA TRP A 520 -58.79 -59.93 31.10
C TRP A 520 -57.64 -59.00 30.76
N ALA A 521 -56.86 -58.61 31.76
CA ALA A 521 -55.68 -57.78 31.57
C ALA A 521 -54.70 -58.48 30.61
N ILE A 522 -53.88 -57.68 29.93
CA ILE A 522 -52.64 -58.18 29.32
C ILE A 522 -51.82 -58.91 30.40
N CYS A 523 -51.15 -59.98 30.01
CA CYS A 523 -50.46 -60.86 30.95
C CYS A 523 -49.38 -60.09 31.71
N SER A 524 -49.18 -60.39 33.00
CA SER A 524 -48.20 -59.70 33.86
C SER A 524 -46.74 -59.79 33.39
N ALA A 525 -46.46 -60.62 32.38
CA ALA A 525 -45.23 -60.61 31.64
C ALA A 525 -45.51 -60.88 30.14
N THR A 526 -44.78 -60.21 29.25
CA THR A 526 -44.79 -60.48 27.80
C THR A 526 -44.19 -61.84 27.49
N CYS A 527 -43.27 -62.31 28.33
CA CYS A 527 -42.53 -63.55 28.23
C CYS A 527 -42.23 -64.12 29.64
N GLY A 528 -41.73 -65.36 29.75
CA GLY A 528 -41.32 -66.02 31.00
C GLY A 528 -42.43 -66.70 31.80
N GLY A 529 -43.70 -66.45 31.48
CA GLY A 529 -44.87 -66.90 32.23
C GLY A 529 -45.42 -65.80 33.13
N GLY A 530 -46.72 -65.53 33.03
CA GLY A 530 -47.40 -64.51 33.82
C GLY A 530 -48.84 -64.86 34.19
N VAL A 531 -49.51 -63.93 34.86
CA VAL A 531 -50.90 -64.03 35.29
C VAL A 531 -51.69 -62.85 34.74
N ARG A 532 -52.90 -63.10 34.25
CA ARG A 532 -53.89 -62.09 33.88
C ARG A 532 -55.00 -62.05 34.91
N GLY A 533 -55.25 -60.88 35.48
CA GLY A 533 -56.43 -60.62 36.30
C GLY A 533 -57.56 -60.03 35.47
N ARG A 534 -58.81 -60.25 35.87
CA ARG A 534 -59.92 -59.37 35.53
C ARG A 534 -60.58 -58.90 36.81
N THR A 535 -61.10 -57.68 36.78
CA THR A 535 -61.67 -57.04 37.98
C THR A 535 -62.97 -56.36 37.62
N ARG A 536 -64.07 -56.71 38.30
CA ARG A 536 -65.21 -55.80 38.38
C ARG A 536 -64.93 -54.87 39.53
N VAL A 537 -64.72 -53.60 39.21
CA VAL A 537 -64.70 -52.56 40.23
C VAL A 537 -66.15 -52.20 40.58
N CYS A 538 -66.36 -51.78 41.82
CA CYS A 538 -67.62 -51.17 42.24
C CYS A 538 -67.66 -49.75 41.65
N ASN A 539 -67.96 -49.65 40.34
CA ASN A 539 -67.80 -48.41 39.56
C ASN A 539 -68.84 -48.11 38.48
N SER A 540 -69.99 -48.79 38.44
CA SER A 540 -71.12 -48.40 37.58
C SER A 540 -72.39 -48.13 38.41
N PRO A 541 -72.46 -46.97 39.11
CA PRO A 541 -71.40 -45.97 39.29
C PRO A 541 -70.59 -46.21 40.58
N ARG A 542 -69.44 -45.55 40.79
CA ARG A 542 -68.57 -45.81 41.98
C ARG A 542 -69.08 -45.08 43.24
N PRO A 543 -69.16 -45.74 44.40
CA PRO A 543 -69.60 -45.13 45.65
C PRO A 543 -68.57 -44.12 46.12
N GLN A 544 -68.89 -42.84 46.02
CA GLN A 544 -67.97 -41.77 46.39
C GLN A 544 -68.69 -40.60 47.06
N HIS A 545 -67.89 -39.79 47.78
CA HIS A 545 -68.28 -38.50 48.36
C HIS A 545 -69.51 -38.53 49.29
N GLY A 546 -69.78 -39.69 49.90
CA GLY A 546 -70.86 -39.91 50.86
C GLY A 546 -71.82 -41.05 50.49
N GLY A 547 -71.79 -41.54 49.25
CA GLY A 547 -72.67 -42.62 48.80
C GLY A 547 -72.33 -44.03 49.34
N ARG A 548 -73.33 -44.91 49.25
CA ARG A 548 -73.40 -46.27 49.84
C ARG A 548 -72.64 -47.29 48.99
N ARG A 549 -71.91 -48.22 49.62
CA ARG A 549 -71.03 -49.20 48.95
C ARG A 549 -71.78 -50.37 48.27
N CYS A 550 -71.19 -50.95 47.21
CA CYS A 550 -71.65 -52.21 46.60
C CYS A 550 -71.42 -53.43 47.51
N LEU A 551 -72.10 -54.54 47.22
CA LEU A 551 -71.99 -55.82 47.95
C LEU A 551 -71.60 -56.96 47.00
N GLY A 552 -70.48 -57.66 47.26
CA GLY A 552 -69.95 -58.76 46.44
C GLY A 552 -68.42 -58.74 46.23
N GLU A 553 -67.87 -59.79 45.63
CA GLU A 553 -66.42 -59.94 45.36
C GLU A 553 -65.96 -59.29 44.06
N ALA A 554 -64.72 -58.76 44.02
CA ALA A 554 -64.25 -57.81 43.00
C ALA A 554 -63.10 -58.27 42.07
N ARG A 555 -62.47 -59.43 42.32
CA ARG A 555 -61.25 -59.90 41.60
C ARG A 555 -61.36 -61.36 41.14
N ASP A 556 -60.73 -61.66 40.01
CA ASP A 556 -60.67 -62.97 39.35
C ASP A 556 -59.35 -63.09 38.55
N THR A 557 -58.74 -64.28 38.42
CA THR A 557 -57.33 -64.46 37.96
C THR A 557 -57.06 -65.78 37.24
N GLU A 558 -56.27 -65.73 36.14
CA GLU A 558 -55.91 -66.87 35.27
C GLU A 558 -54.45 -66.73 34.75
N ALA A 559 -53.77 -67.81 34.33
CA ALA A 559 -52.36 -67.79 33.89
C ALA A 559 -52.15 -67.72 32.35
N CYS A 560 -51.00 -67.17 31.90
CA CYS A 560 -50.72 -66.85 30.48
C CYS A 560 -49.20 -66.75 30.12
N ASN A 561 -48.90 -66.52 28.83
CA ASN A 561 -47.60 -66.14 28.23
C ASN A 561 -46.33 -66.92 28.64
N LYS A 562 -46.28 -68.24 28.39
CA LYS A 562 -45.19 -69.15 28.84
C LYS A 562 -43.99 -69.30 27.88
N GLN A 563 -43.48 -68.23 27.27
CA GLN A 563 -42.39 -68.24 26.26
C GLN A 563 -41.31 -67.20 26.62
N ALA A 564 -40.00 -67.39 26.38
CA ALA A 564 -38.93 -66.48 26.86
C ALA A 564 -38.65 -65.24 25.96
N CYS A 565 -37.79 -64.31 26.41
CA CYS A 565 -37.42 -63.05 25.72
C CYS A 565 -35.95 -63.02 25.25
N PRO A 566 -35.58 -62.15 24.27
CA PRO A 566 -34.20 -61.88 23.82
C PRO A 566 -33.55 -60.64 24.48
N VAL A 567 -32.28 -60.37 24.16
CA VAL A 567 -31.43 -59.27 24.66
C VAL A 567 -30.58 -58.68 23.51
N ASP A 568 -30.23 -57.39 23.59
CA ASP A 568 -29.43 -56.64 22.60
C ASP A 568 -28.15 -56.07 23.28
N GLY A 569 -27.01 -56.10 22.58
CA GLY A 569 -25.68 -55.81 23.12
C GLY A 569 -25.15 -54.37 22.90
N CYS A 570 -25.53 -53.69 21.82
CA CYS A 570 -24.93 -52.39 21.47
C CYS A 570 -25.39 -51.22 22.37
N LEU A 571 -26.45 -51.40 23.16
CA LEU A 571 -26.95 -50.48 24.18
C LEU A 571 -25.94 -50.10 25.29
N SER A 572 -24.75 -50.73 25.30
CA SER A 572 -23.65 -50.43 26.22
C SER A 572 -22.60 -49.45 25.67
N ASN A 573 -22.79 -48.93 24.45
CA ASN A 573 -21.82 -48.12 23.68
C ASN A 573 -20.38 -48.68 23.73
N PRO A 574 -20.15 -49.92 23.23
CA PRO A 574 -18.89 -50.63 23.44
C PRO A 574 -17.80 -50.34 22.39
N CYS A 575 -18.10 -49.50 21.39
CA CYS A 575 -17.21 -49.09 20.30
C CYS A 575 -16.72 -47.64 20.49
N PHE A 576 -15.73 -47.23 19.71
CA PHE A 576 -15.18 -45.86 19.75
C PHE A 576 -16.21 -44.82 19.26
N GLY A 577 -16.03 -43.56 19.65
CA GLY A 577 -16.92 -42.46 19.26
C GLY A 577 -17.00 -42.29 17.74
N GLY A 578 -18.20 -42.35 17.17
CA GLY A 578 -18.41 -42.27 15.73
C GLY A 578 -18.25 -43.59 14.96
N VAL A 579 -17.99 -44.72 15.63
CA VAL A 579 -17.94 -46.05 15.00
C VAL A 579 -19.29 -46.77 15.11
N ASP A 580 -19.77 -47.30 13.99
CA ASP A 580 -20.98 -48.13 13.94
C ASP A 580 -20.84 -49.40 14.80
N CYS A 581 -21.84 -49.68 15.64
CA CYS A 581 -21.94 -50.89 16.46
C CYS A 581 -23.02 -51.81 15.89
N ASN A 582 -22.64 -53.00 15.43
CA ASN A 582 -23.58 -54.02 14.95
C ASN A 582 -23.86 -55.02 16.07
N SER A 583 -25.10 -55.12 16.54
CA SER A 583 -25.51 -56.14 17.52
C SER A 583 -26.16 -57.36 16.87
N ALA A 584 -25.79 -58.54 17.34
CA ALA A 584 -26.35 -59.81 16.90
C ALA A 584 -27.50 -60.27 17.83
N PRO A 585 -28.45 -61.11 17.34
CA PRO A 585 -29.62 -61.55 18.12
C PRO A 585 -29.33 -62.44 19.35
N ASP A 586 -28.07 -62.80 19.59
CA ASP A 586 -27.61 -63.52 20.78
C ASP A 586 -27.05 -62.60 21.88
N GLY A 587 -27.01 -61.29 21.63
CA GLY A 587 -26.46 -60.26 22.53
C GLY A 587 -24.96 -59.99 22.34
N SER A 588 -24.30 -60.64 21.38
CA SER A 588 -22.94 -60.24 20.95
C SER A 588 -22.98 -58.99 20.07
N TRP A 589 -21.82 -58.35 19.89
CA TRP A 589 -21.66 -57.14 19.10
C TRP A 589 -20.28 -57.07 18.45
N GLU A 590 -20.18 -56.35 17.34
CA GLU A 590 -18.95 -56.02 16.63
C GLU A 590 -18.92 -54.51 16.29
N CYS A 591 -17.72 -53.96 16.13
CA CYS A 591 -17.51 -52.56 15.76
C CYS A 591 -17.07 -52.46 14.29
N GLY A 592 -17.53 -51.41 13.60
CA GLY A 592 -17.07 -51.04 12.26
C GLY A 592 -15.61 -50.52 12.24
N PRO A 593 -15.13 -50.02 11.09
CA PRO A 593 -13.84 -49.34 11.02
C PRO A 593 -13.82 -48.06 11.87
N CYS A 594 -12.61 -47.58 12.23
CA CYS A 594 -12.44 -46.28 12.87
C CYS A 594 -12.87 -45.12 11.94
N PRO A 595 -13.22 -43.94 12.47
CA PRO A 595 -13.54 -42.77 11.66
C PRO A 595 -12.34 -42.27 10.86
N VAL A 596 -12.57 -41.45 9.84
CA VAL A 596 -11.51 -40.76 9.09
C VAL A 596 -10.66 -39.91 10.06
N GLY A 597 -9.33 -39.94 9.90
CA GLY A 597 -8.36 -39.40 10.85
C GLY A 597 -7.92 -40.40 11.94
N PHE A 598 -8.56 -41.56 12.08
CA PHE A 598 -8.19 -42.57 13.09
C PHE A 598 -7.85 -43.94 12.50
N ARG A 599 -6.89 -44.63 13.14
CA ARG A 599 -6.50 -46.03 12.85
C ARG A 599 -6.79 -46.92 14.04
N GLY A 600 -7.18 -48.17 13.80
CA GLY A 600 -7.42 -49.12 14.89
C GLY A 600 -8.40 -50.23 14.53
N ASN A 601 -9.13 -50.73 15.54
CA ASN A 601 -10.02 -51.90 15.43
C ASN A 601 -11.49 -51.59 15.76
N GLY A 602 -11.90 -50.32 15.63
CA GLY A 602 -13.28 -49.87 15.88
C GLY A 602 -13.66 -49.76 17.37
N LYS A 603 -12.98 -50.51 18.23
CA LYS A 603 -13.11 -50.42 19.69
C LYS A 603 -12.04 -49.53 20.31
N PHE A 604 -10.81 -49.68 19.85
CA PHE A 604 -9.70 -48.76 20.11
C PHE A 604 -9.31 -48.15 18.77
N CYS A 605 -9.33 -46.83 18.73
CA CYS A 605 -8.96 -46.01 17.60
C CYS A 605 -7.97 -44.96 18.13
N GLU A 606 -6.84 -44.84 17.45
CA GLU A 606 -5.75 -43.89 17.74
C GLU A 606 -5.66 -42.92 16.57
N ASP A 607 -5.26 -41.70 16.84
CA ASP A 607 -5.06 -40.66 15.82
C ASP A 607 -4.02 -41.08 14.76
N VAL A 608 -4.15 -40.53 13.56
CA VAL A 608 -3.30 -40.80 12.40
C VAL A 608 -2.50 -39.56 12.07
N ASN A 609 -1.21 -39.55 12.46
CA ASN A 609 -0.31 -38.50 12.04
C ASN A 609 -0.14 -38.49 10.51
N GLU A 610 -0.87 -37.59 9.84
CA GLU A 610 -0.83 -37.45 8.39
C GLU A 610 0.45 -36.76 7.91
N CYS A 611 1.07 -35.92 8.74
CA CYS A 611 2.37 -35.30 8.45
C CYS A 611 3.48 -36.35 8.26
N ASP A 612 3.51 -37.39 9.10
CA ASP A 612 4.47 -38.51 8.97
C ASP A 612 4.22 -39.39 7.73
N LEU A 613 2.97 -39.42 7.24
CA LEU A 613 2.51 -40.34 6.20
C LEU A 613 2.47 -39.71 4.79
N VAL A 614 2.50 -38.38 4.70
CA VAL A 614 2.58 -37.63 3.44
C VAL A 614 3.72 -36.61 3.54
N PRO A 615 4.96 -37.00 3.15
CA PRO A 615 6.18 -36.20 3.36
C PRO A 615 6.36 -35.07 2.32
N ASP A 616 5.28 -34.69 1.63
CA ASP A 616 5.19 -33.60 0.65
C ASP A 616 3.82 -32.89 0.71
N LEU A 617 3.18 -32.91 1.88
CA LEU A 617 1.88 -32.31 2.15
C LEU A 617 1.94 -30.79 2.40
N CYS A 618 2.90 -30.35 3.21
CA CYS A 618 3.15 -28.94 3.51
C CYS A 618 4.49 -28.49 2.93
N PHE A 619 4.67 -27.17 2.78
CA PHE A 619 5.91 -26.57 2.30
C PHE A 619 7.09 -26.88 3.25
N LYS A 620 8.31 -26.79 2.70
CA LYS A 620 9.54 -27.11 3.42
C LYS A 620 10.48 -25.92 3.44
N VAL A 621 10.91 -25.56 4.64
CA VAL A 621 12.00 -24.61 4.90
C VAL A 621 13.17 -25.42 5.47
N SER A 622 14.38 -25.21 4.97
CA SER A 622 15.60 -25.93 5.37
C SER A 622 15.43 -27.46 5.43
N GLY A 623 14.66 -28.01 4.48
CA GLY A 623 14.32 -29.44 4.36
C GLY A 623 13.22 -29.96 5.31
N ILE A 624 12.80 -29.19 6.32
CA ILE A 624 11.81 -29.58 7.33
C ILE A 624 10.40 -29.18 6.89
N GLN A 625 9.44 -30.10 7.01
CA GLN A 625 8.04 -29.90 6.60
C GLN A 625 7.23 -29.15 7.68
N ARG A 626 6.67 -27.99 7.34
CA ARG A 626 5.88 -27.12 8.25
C ARG A 626 4.44 -27.62 8.43
N CYS A 627 4.28 -28.85 8.91
CA CYS A 627 3.01 -29.56 9.12
C CYS A 627 2.71 -29.79 10.61
N THR A 628 1.50 -29.48 11.06
CA THR A 628 1.06 -29.70 12.44
C THR A 628 -0.07 -30.72 12.48
N ASN A 629 0.17 -31.83 13.18
CA ASN A 629 -0.82 -32.86 13.42
C ASN A 629 -1.82 -32.45 14.52
N THR A 630 -3.07 -32.90 14.41
CA THR A 630 -4.18 -32.56 15.32
C THR A 630 -5.03 -33.80 15.60
N ASP A 631 -5.69 -33.87 16.76
CA ASP A 631 -6.60 -34.99 17.10
C ASP A 631 -8.06 -34.58 16.84
N PRO A 632 -8.67 -34.92 15.68
CA PRO A 632 -8.12 -35.63 14.51
C PRO A 632 -7.77 -34.72 13.32
N GLY A 633 -6.81 -35.16 12.50
CA GLY A 633 -6.48 -34.56 11.21
C GLY A 633 -5.18 -33.76 11.19
N PHE A 634 -5.00 -32.90 10.18
CA PHE A 634 -3.81 -32.07 10.01
C PHE A 634 -4.15 -30.62 9.62
N HIS A 635 -3.19 -29.73 9.88
CA HIS A 635 -3.09 -28.46 9.15
C HIS A 635 -1.63 -28.12 8.83
N CYS A 636 -1.41 -27.52 7.67
CA CYS A 636 -0.15 -26.83 7.38
C CYS A 636 -0.10 -25.50 8.12
N LEU A 637 1.11 -25.05 8.45
CA LEU A 637 1.35 -23.64 8.74
C LEU A 637 1.09 -22.80 7.47
N PRO A 638 0.88 -21.47 7.58
CA PRO A 638 0.93 -20.60 6.42
C PRO A 638 2.29 -20.74 5.70
N CYS A 639 2.36 -20.25 4.46
CA CYS A 639 3.65 -20.07 3.81
C CYS A 639 4.57 -19.17 4.67
N PRO A 640 5.89 -19.40 4.67
CA PRO A 640 6.84 -18.53 5.35
C PRO A 640 6.83 -17.10 4.77
N PRO A 641 7.47 -16.13 5.43
CA PRO A 641 7.72 -14.82 4.82
C PRO A 641 8.43 -14.97 3.46
N ARG A 642 8.33 -13.96 2.59
CA ARG A 642 8.79 -13.99 1.17
C ARG A 642 8.02 -14.98 0.26
N TYR A 643 7.11 -15.81 0.79
CA TYR A 643 6.30 -16.75 0.01
C TYR A 643 4.78 -16.59 0.23
N LYS A 644 4.02 -16.64 -0.87
CA LYS A 644 2.55 -16.62 -0.90
C LYS A 644 1.99 -17.97 -1.33
N GLY A 645 0.81 -18.35 -0.84
CA GLY A 645 0.23 -19.64 -1.24
C GLY A 645 -1.04 -20.05 -0.49
N ASN A 646 -1.43 -21.32 -0.64
CA ASN A 646 -2.55 -21.90 0.10
C ASN A 646 -2.11 -22.40 1.49
N GLN A 647 -3.08 -22.58 2.39
CA GLN A 647 -2.87 -23.23 3.68
C GLN A 647 -3.80 -24.46 3.80
N PRO A 648 -3.34 -25.66 3.43
CA PRO A 648 -4.14 -26.87 3.54
C PRO A 648 -4.48 -27.26 4.98
N PHE A 649 -5.69 -27.75 5.17
CA PHE A 649 -6.15 -28.46 6.37
C PHE A 649 -7.08 -29.60 5.96
N GLY A 650 -7.21 -30.62 6.79
CA GLY A 650 -8.04 -31.78 6.48
C GLY A 650 -8.03 -32.86 7.56
N MET A 651 -8.77 -33.94 7.30
CA MET A 651 -8.77 -35.15 8.12
C MET A 651 -8.61 -36.34 7.18
N GLY A 652 -7.68 -37.25 7.48
CA GLY A 652 -7.46 -38.46 6.69
C GLY A 652 -6.34 -38.33 5.66
N VAL A 653 -5.55 -39.40 5.56
CA VAL A 653 -4.42 -39.58 4.63
C VAL A 653 -4.79 -39.45 3.14
N GLU A 654 -6.08 -39.51 2.78
CA GLU A 654 -6.56 -39.25 1.41
C GLU A 654 -6.67 -37.74 1.14
N ALA A 655 -7.31 -36.98 2.04
CA ALA A 655 -7.34 -35.51 1.97
C ALA A 655 -5.92 -34.90 1.99
N ALA A 656 -5.02 -35.49 2.78
CA ALA A 656 -3.60 -35.13 2.84
C ALA A 656 -2.82 -35.35 1.52
N LYS A 657 -3.30 -36.19 0.60
CA LYS A 657 -2.64 -36.43 -0.69
C LYS A 657 -3.15 -35.51 -1.80
N ASP A 658 -4.42 -35.14 -1.72
CA ASP A 658 -5.09 -34.33 -2.75
C ASP A 658 -4.92 -32.82 -2.47
N ASN A 659 -5.00 -32.39 -1.20
CA ASN A 659 -4.83 -30.99 -0.78
C ASN A 659 -3.40 -30.72 -0.29
N LYS A 660 -2.46 -30.52 -1.22
CA LYS A 660 -1.07 -30.15 -0.91
C LYS A 660 -0.87 -28.64 -0.85
N GLN A 661 0.17 -28.23 -0.13
CA GLN A 661 0.60 -26.85 -0.06
C GLN A 661 1.48 -26.49 -1.26
N VAL A 662 1.18 -25.35 -1.88
CA VAL A 662 2.01 -24.71 -2.89
C VAL A 662 2.26 -23.29 -2.39
N CYS A 663 3.53 -23.00 -2.11
CA CYS A 663 4.02 -21.66 -1.81
C CYS A 663 4.89 -21.22 -2.99
N GLU A 664 4.53 -20.08 -3.59
CA GLU A 664 5.27 -19.42 -4.67
C GLU A 664 6.04 -18.23 -4.09
N PRO A 665 7.25 -17.92 -4.59
CA PRO A 665 7.95 -16.68 -4.22
C PRO A 665 7.08 -15.45 -4.47
N GLU A 666 7.08 -14.51 -3.53
CA GLU A 666 6.40 -13.23 -3.66
C GLU A 666 7.25 -12.23 -4.47
N ASN A 667 6.63 -11.40 -5.30
CA ASN A 667 7.33 -10.33 -6.01
C ASN A 667 6.36 -9.14 -6.19
N PRO A 668 6.32 -8.18 -5.25
CA PRO A 668 5.28 -7.16 -5.23
C PRO A 668 5.22 -6.27 -6.48
N CYS A 669 6.34 -6.10 -7.18
CA CYS A 669 6.43 -5.37 -8.44
C CYS A 669 5.76 -6.13 -9.59
N LYS A 670 6.10 -7.42 -9.77
CA LYS A 670 5.52 -8.29 -10.81
C LYS A 670 4.06 -8.63 -10.54
N ASP A 671 3.70 -8.80 -9.27
CA ASP A 671 2.36 -9.10 -8.78
C ASP A 671 1.44 -7.87 -8.76
N ARG A 672 2.01 -6.65 -8.85
CA ARG A 672 1.33 -5.35 -8.75
C ARG A 672 0.59 -5.16 -7.43
N THR A 673 1.18 -5.67 -6.35
CA THR A 673 0.73 -5.47 -4.96
C THR A 673 1.52 -4.36 -4.24
N HIS A 674 2.55 -3.81 -4.88
CA HIS A 674 3.30 -2.64 -4.39
C HIS A 674 2.42 -1.39 -4.21
N ASN A 675 2.84 -0.50 -3.31
CA ASN A 675 2.14 0.75 -2.98
C ASN A 675 2.90 2.03 -3.43
N CYS A 676 3.89 1.87 -4.32
CA CYS A 676 4.65 2.97 -4.93
C CYS A 676 3.78 3.97 -5.73
N HIS A 677 4.30 5.18 -5.94
CA HIS A 677 3.60 6.28 -6.62
C HIS A 677 3.27 5.98 -8.09
N ARG A 678 2.29 6.69 -8.66
CA ARG A 678 1.98 6.61 -10.11
C ARG A 678 3.17 7.02 -10.99
N PHE A 679 3.99 7.96 -10.52
CA PHE A 679 5.19 8.43 -11.21
C PHE A 679 6.49 7.84 -10.63
N SER A 680 6.41 6.63 -10.05
CA SER A 680 7.57 5.85 -9.63
C SER A 680 7.67 4.53 -10.42
N GLU A 681 8.81 3.87 -10.31
CA GLU A 681 9.03 2.45 -10.61
C GLU A 681 8.91 1.65 -9.30
N CYS A 682 8.60 0.35 -9.41
CA CYS A 682 8.78 -0.62 -8.33
C CYS A 682 10.02 -1.44 -8.67
N ILE A 683 11.08 -1.29 -7.89
CA ILE A 683 12.36 -1.94 -8.10
C ILE A 683 12.44 -3.12 -7.14
N TYR A 684 12.43 -4.34 -7.69
CA TYR A 684 12.64 -5.55 -6.92
C TYR A 684 14.14 -5.68 -6.60
N LEU A 685 14.49 -5.69 -5.32
CA LEU A 685 15.90 -5.74 -4.87
C LEU A 685 16.43 -7.16 -4.91
N GLY A 686 15.68 -8.10 -4.34
CA GLY A 686 16.01 -9.52 -4.34
C GLY A 686 14.91 -10.35 -3.69
N HIS A 687 15.08 -11.68 -3.66
CA HIS A 687 14.19 -12.55 -2.89
C HIS A 687 14.46 -12.41 -1.39
N PHE A 688 15.74 -12.48 -1.01
CA PHE A 688 16.22 -12.43 0.37
C PHE A 688 16.63 -11.02 0.84
N SER A 689 16.53 -10.01 -0.04
CA SER A 689 16.81 -8.62 0.32
C SER A 689 15.70 -8.01 1.21
N ASP A 690 16.05 -7.07 2.07
CA ASP A 690 15.18 -6.44 3.06
C ASP A 690 15.07 -4.92 2.88
N PRO A 691 13.95 -4.40 2.34
CA PRO A 691 12.76 -5.11 1.86
C PRO A 691 12.95 -5.68 0.44
N MET A 692 12.15 -6.68 0.08
CA MET A 692 12.17 -7.31 -1.25
C MET A 692 11.97 -6.33 -2.43
N TYR A 693 11.49 -5.11 -2.19
CA TYR A 693 11.38 -4.05 -3.20
C TYR A 693 11.52 -2.64 -2.61
N LYS A 694 12.14 -1.73 -3.37
CA LYS A 694 12.07 -0.28 -3.15
C LYS A 694 11.18 0.41 -4.19
N CYS A 695 10.74 1.63 -3.88
CA CYS A 695 10.00 2.49 -4.78
C CYS A 695 10.90 3.68 -5.15
N GLU A 696 11.09 3.96 -6.43
CA GLU A 696 11.95 5.09 -6.87
C GLU A 696 11.23 5.95 -7.89
N CYS A 697 11.31 7.27 -7.75
CA CYS A 697 10.64 8.20 -8.66
C CYS A 697 11.24 8.12 -10.08
N LYS A 698 10.37 8.22 -11.09
CA LYS A 698 10.78 8.13 -12.50
C LYS A 698 11.48 9.41 -12.93
N ILE A 699 12.43 9.28 -13.85
CA ILE A 699 13.23 10.39 -14.40
C ILE A 699 12.34 11.60 -14.77
N GLY A 700 12.71 12.78 -14.24
CA GLY A 700 11.90 14.00 -14.25
C GLY A 700 10.89 14.11 -13.10
N TYR A 701 10.99 13.24 -12.10
CA TYR A 701 10.23 13.30 -10.86
C TYR A 701 11.14 12.93 -9.69
N ALA A 702 11.05 13.69 -8.62
CA ALA A 702 11.78 13.48 -7.37
C ALA A 702 10.80 13.25 -6.20
N GLY A 703 11.24 12.52 -5.16
CA GLY A 703 10.41 12.19 -4.00
C GLY A 703 10.84 10.93 -3.26
N ASP A 704 10.00 10.44 -2.35
CA ASP A 704 10.23 9.24 -1.53
C ASP A 704 9.77 7.93 -2.18
N GLY A 705 9.50 7.95 -3.49
CA GLY A 705 8.96 6.81 -4.25
C GLY A 705 7.49 6.48 -3.99
N PHE A 706 6.92 6.88 -2.85
CA PHE A 706 5.48 6.78 -2.55
C PHE A 706 4.73 8.04 -3.00
N ILE A 707 5.42 9.18 -3.02
CA ILE A 707 4.99 10.48 -3.52
C ILE A 707 6.14 11.06 -4.35
N CYS A 708 5.85 11.47 -5.58
CA CYS A 708 6.83 12.12 -6.47
C CYS A 708 6.28 13.42 -7.05
N GLY A 709 7.03 14.51 -6.92
CA GLY A 709 6.78 15.81 -7.56
C GLY A 709 7.49 15.93 -8.91
N GLU A 710 7.32 17.04 -9.61
CA GLU A 710 8.13 17.31 -10.81
C GLU A 710 9.54 17.77 -10.40
N ASP A 711 10.51 17.29 -11.18
CA ASP A 711 11.94 17.59 -11.18
C ASP A 711 12.26 17.94 -12.66
N SER A 712 13.03 19.00 -12.90
CA SER A 712 13.12 19.68 -14.20
C SER A 712 14.51 19.62 -14.84
N ASP A 713 15.52 19.65 -13.99
CA ASP A 713 16.96 19.60 -14.24
C ASP A 713 17.57 18.22 -13.91
N LEU A 714 16.78 17.30 -13.36
CA LEU A 714 17.09 15.88 -13.16
C LEU A 714 18.13 15.60 -12.07
N ASP A 715 18.30 16.51 -11.12
CA ASP A 715 19.26 16.40 -10.02
C ASP A 715 18.72 15.61 -8.80
N GLY A 716 17.46 15.15 -8.90
CA GLY A 716 16.80 14.40 -7.85
C GLY A 716 16.09 15.26 -6.78
N TRP A 717 16.02 16.58 -6.91
CA TRP A 717 15.22 17.42 -6.04
C TRP A 717 13.98 17.98 -6.76
N PRO A 718 12.82 18.05 -6.07
CA PRO A 718 11.59 18.50 -6.70
C PRO A 718 11.52 20.03 -6.67
N ASN A 719 11.01 20.63 -7.75
CA ASN A 719 10.78 22.07 -7.88
C ASN A 719 10.02 22.70 -6.68
N HIS A 720 9.25 21.89 -5.94
CA HIS A 720 8.34 22.27 -4.86
C HIS A 720 8.39 21.26 -3.70
N ASN A 721 8.25 21.74 -2.45
CA ASN A 721 8.16 20.88 -1.25
C ASN A 721 7.03 19.85 -1.35
N LEU A 722 7.34 18.59 -1.02
CA LEU A 722 6.41 17.46 -1.08
C LEU A 722 5.94 17.02 0.31
N VAL A 723 4.80 16.34 0.36
CA VAL A 723 4.19 15.81 1.60
C VAL A 723 4.55 14.34 1.82
N CYS A 724 5.84 14.03 1.73
CA CYS A 724 6.39 12.68 1.81
C CYS A 724 5.98 11.92 3.09
N ARG A 725 5.99 10.59 2.99
CA ARG A 725 5.35 9.66 3.92
C ARG A 725 6.08 9.51 5.25
N THR A 726 7.38 9.80 5.24
CA THR A 726 8.29 9.85 6.39
C THR A 726 8.88 11.26 6.51
N ASN A 727 9.69 11.52 7.55
CA ASN A 727 10.65 12.63 7.51
C ASN A 727 11.80 12.28 6.54
N ALA A 728 11.49 12.17 5.24
CA ALA A 728 12.47 11.91 4.20
C ALA A 728 13.53 13.03 4.20
N THR A 729 14.79 12.67 4.41
CA THR A 729 15.92 13.60 4.51
C THR A 729 16.24 14.27 3.17
N TYR A 730 16.06 13.53 2.09
CA TYR A 730 16.41 13.86 0.70
C TYR A 730 15.17 13.88 -0.20
N HIS A 731 15.30 14.48 -1.39
CA HIS A 731 14.34 14.41 -2.52
C HIS A 731 12.90 14.91 -2.26
N CYS A 732 12.59 15.47 -1.08
CA CYS A 732 11.23 15.90 -0.70
C CYS A 732 11.11 17.39 -0.33
N LYS A 733 12.23 18.13 -0.24
CA LYS A 733 12.26 19.59 -0.06
C LYS A 733 12.22 20.29 -1.42
N LYS A 734 11.75 21.53 -1.49
CA LYS A 734 11.90 22.38 -2.69
C LYS A 734 13.40 22.56 -2.97
N ASP A 735 13.83 22.17 -4.16
CA ASP A 735 15.20 22.40 -4.65
C ASP A 735 15.55 23.90 -4.60
N ASN A 736 16.83 24.29 -4.45
CA ASN A 736 17.21 25.70 -4.31
C ASN A 736 17.61 26.39 -5.64
N CYS A 737 17.95 25.65 -6.70
CA CYS A 737 18.34 26.18 -8.02
C CYS A 737 17.57 25.56 -9.21
N PRO A 738 16.22 25.71 -9.35
CA PRO A 738 15.33 24.81 -10.13
C PRO A 738 15.41 24.83 -11.67
N ASN A 739 16.55 25.22 -12.25
CA ASN A 739 16.86 25.09 -13.68
C ASN A 739 18.35 24.75 -13.93
N LEU A 740 19.12 24.33 -12.92
CA LEU A 740 20.56 24.09 -12.96
C LEU A 740 20.90 22.98 -11.94
N PRO A 741 21.34 21.78 -12.37
CA PRO A 741 21.54 20.66 -11.45
C PRO A 741 22.55 20.97 -10.34
N ASN A 742 22.15 20.80 -9.08
CA ASN A 742 23.00 20.97 -7.91
C ASN A 742 22.61 20.00 -6.80
N SER A 743 22.66 18.71 -7.12
CA SER A 743 22.08 17.59 -6.37
C SER A 743 22.52 17.47 -4.89
N GLY A 744 23.62 18.12 -4.50
CA GLY A 744 24.06 18.20 -3.10
C GLY A 744 23.29 19.21 -2.26
N GLN A 745 22.54 20.11 -2.91
CA GLN A 745 21.70 21.15 -2.29
C GLN A 745 22.50 22.07 -1.34
N GLU A 746 23.76 22.32 -1.67
CA GLU A 746 24.59 23.28 -0.96
C GLU A 746 23.95 24.69 -0.98
N ASP A 747 24.06 25.36 0.18
CA ASP A 747 23.37 26.59 0.61
C ASP A 747 24.18 27.13 1.80
N PHE A 748 25.27 27.85 1.51
CA PHE A 748 26.28 28.19 2.50
C PHE A 748 25.76 29.19 3.54
N ASP A 749 25.13 30.28 3.11
CA ASP A 749 24.62 31.35 3.99
C ASP A 749 23.23 31.10 4.60
N LYS A 750 22.41 30.22 4.01
CA LYS A 750 21.00 29.92 4.35
C LYS A 750 19.97 31.03 4.05
N ASP A 751 20.16 31.77 2.96
CA ASP A 751 19.13 32.57 2.28
C ASP A 751 18.01 31.68 1.67
N GLY A 752 18.40 30.55 1.06
CA GLY A 752 17.49 29.60 0.41
C GLY A 752 17.47 29.64 -1.13
N GLN A 753 18.34 30.45 -1.73
CA GLN A 753 19.02 30.16 -3.00
C GLN A 753 20.14 29.11 -2.75
N GLY A 754 21.02 28.81 -3.70
CA GLY A 754 22.06 27.80 -3.52
C GLY A 754 23.34 28.09 -4.29
N ASP A 755 24.45 27.55 -3.79
CA ASP A 755 25.85 27.79 -4.21
C ASP A 755 26.15 27.43 -5.70
N ALA A 756 25.17 26.87 -6.42
CA ALA A 756 25.25 26.64 -7.86
C ALA A 756 24.67 27.79 -8.70
N CYS A 757 23.74 28.56 -8.14
CA CYS A 757 22.96 29.58 -8.83
C CYS A 757 22.89 30.94 -8.11
N ASP A 758 23.57 31.11 -6.98
CA ASP A 758 23.83 32.44 -6.44
C ASP A 758 25.03 33.15 -7.09
N LYS A 759 25.42 34.28 -6.50
CA LYS A 759 26.34 35.30 -7.03
C LYS A 759 27.12 36.02 -5.93
N ASP A 760 26.98 35.56 -4.70
CA ASP A 760 27.38 36.18 -3.43
C ASP A 760 27.16 35.08 -2.37
N ASP A 761 27.76 33.89 -2.56
CA ASP A 761 27.43 32.63 -1.85
C ASP A 761 27.53 32.71 -0.30
N ASP A 762 28.24 33.71 0.23
CA ASP A 762 28.38 34.00 1.66
C ASP A 762 27.67 35.30 2.14
N ASN A 763 26.99 35.99 1.22
CA ASN A 763 26.31 37.28 1.38
C ASN A 763 27.18 38.43 1.94
N ASP A 764 28.48 38.49 1.62
CA ASP A 764 29.34 39.60 2.04
C ASP A 764 29.17 40.89 1.22
N GLY A 765 28.72 40.79 -0.03
CA GLY A 765 28.49 41.90 -0.95
C GLY A 765 29.61 42.16 -1.97
N ILE A 766 30.55 41.22 -2.13
CA ILE A 766 31.39 41.07 -3.33
C ILE A 766 30.54 40.31 -4.40
N ILE A 767 31.14 39.52 -5.29
CA ILE A 767 30.49 38.44 -6.06
C ILE A 767 31.59 37.41 -6.34
N ASP A 768 31.26 36.13 -6.34
CA ASP A 768 32.17 34.97 -6.46
C ASP A 768 33.17 35.10 -7.63
N GLU A 769 32.74 35.53 -8.83
CA GLU A 769 33.65 35.84 -9.97
C GLU A 769 34.81 36.84 -9.68
N ARG A 770 34.81 37.48 -8.51
CA ARG A 770 35.82 38.45 -8.05
C ARG A 770 36.05 38.36 -6.53
N ASP A 771 35.57 37.30 -5.89
CA ASP A 771 35.95 37.01 -4.51
C ASP A 771 37.30 36.27 -4.50
N ASN A 772 37.83 36.03 -3.31
CA ASN A 772 38.94 35.11 -3.05
C ASN A 772 38.67 34.18 -1.85
N CYS A 773 37.48 34.23 -1.26
CA CYS A 773 36.90 33.24 -0.35
C CYS A 773 35.39 33.14 -0.56
N ASP A 774 34.95 32.74 -1.76
CA ASP A 774 33.56 32.62 -2.21
C ASP A 774 32.60 32.02 -1.15
N LEU A 775 33.10 31.07 -0.36
CA LEU A 775 32.39 30.37 0.71
C LEU A 775 32.79 30.81 2.14
N LEU A 776 33.28 32.04 2.41
CA LEU A 776 33.69 32.45 3.76
C LEU A 776 33.83 33.97 4.07
N TYR A 777 32.70 34.68 4.13
CA TYR A 777 32.48 36.09 4.48
C TYR A 777 33.75 36.91 4.76
N ASN A 778 34.32 37.60 3.78
CA ASN A 778 35.65 38.20 3.91
C ASN A 778 35.80 39.68 3.43
N PRO A 779 34.84 40.63 3.66
CA PRO A 779 34.53 41.81 2.79
C PRO A 779 35.55 42.96 2.76
N ARG A 780 36.82 42.62 2.95
CA ARG A 780 38.02 43.43 2.73
C ARG A 780 38.91 42.84 1.64
N GLN A 781 38.69 41.60 1.20
CA GLN A 781 39.48 40.92 0.17
C GLN A 781 40.96 41.03 0.52
N PHE A 782 41.31 40.45 1.67
CA PHE A 782 42.69 40.40 2.16
C PHE A 782 43.31 39.11 1.66
N ASP A 783 44.50 39.28 1.09
CA ASP A 783 45.36 38.26 0.51
C ASP A 783 46.79 38.77 0.76
N TYR A 784 47.66 37.91 1.27
CA TYR A 784 48.99 38.27 1.73
C TYR A 784 50.06 38.12 0.63
N ASP A 785 50.10 36.97 -0.05
CA ASP A 785 51.17 36.54 -0.96
C ASP A 785 50.80 36.55 -2.46
N LYS A 786 49.51 36.53 -2.79
CA LYS A 786 48.85 36.57 -4.12
C LYS A 786 48.89 35.28 -4.89
N ASP A 787 48.21 34.28 -4.36
CA ASP A 787 47.80 33.06 -5.05
C ASP A 787 46.33 33.13 -5.56
N ASP A 788 45.68 34.27 -5.36
CA ASP A 788 44.26 34.57 -5.61
C ASP A 788 43.25 33.87 -4.66
N VAL A 789 43.71 33.34 -3.51
CA VAL A 789 42.89 32.92 -2.34
C VAL A 789 43.05 33.93 -1.19
N GLY A 790 42.08 34.02 -0.27
CA GLY A 790 42.05 35.04 0.79
C GLY A 790 42.43 34.57 2.20
N ASP A 791 43.05 35.48 2.97
CA ASP A 791 43.50 35.41 4.40
C ASP A 791 42.57 34.66 5.40
N ARG A 792 41.33 34.37 5.04
CA ARG A 792 40.29 33.78 5.90
C ARG A 792 40.00 32.31 5.58
N CYS A 793 40.04 31.95 4.31
CA CYS A 793 39.76 30.60 3.80
C CYS A 793 41.04 29.85 3.43
N ASP A 794 42.12 30.59 3.14
CA ASP A 794 43.45 30.06 2.87
C ASP A 794 43.97 29.18 4.04
N ASN A 795 44.31 27.93 3.73
CA ASN A 795 44.89 26.95 4.63
C ASN A 795 46.42 27.06 4.76
N CYS A 796 47.08 27.88 3.93
CA CYS A 796 48.47 28.31 4.08
C CYS A 796 48.67 29.84 3.89
N PRO A 797 48.16 30.72 4.79
CA PRO A 797 48.13 32.21 4.72
C PRO A 797 49.43 33.01 4.46
N TYR A 798 50.53 32.37 4.09
CA TYR A 798 51.84 32.96 3.83
C TYR A 798 52.66 32.27 2.70
N GLU A 799 52.19 31.16 2.10
CA GLU A 799 52.97 30.32 1.16
C GLU A 799 52.16 29.82 -0.08
N HIS A 800 51.53 30.74 -0.82
CA HIS A 800 50.93 30.62 -2.17
C HIS A 800 50.59 29.20 -2.67
N ASN A 801 49.32 28.81 -2.54
CA ASN A 801 48.81 27.49 -2.93
C ASN A 801 47.36 27.57 -3.47
N PRO A 802 47.13 28.03 -4.71
CA PRO A 802 45.77 28.32 -5.24
C PRO A 802 44.83 27.11 -5.28
N ALA A 803 45.39 25.90 -5.27
CA ALA A 803 44.64 24.64 -5.27
C ALA A 803 44.19 24.20 -3.86
N GLN A 804 44.69 24.85 -2.80
CA GLN A 804 44.29 24.65 -1.39
C GLN A 804 44.29 23.18 -0.94
N ILE A 805 45.21 22.38 -1.48
CA ILE A 805 45.34 20.95 -1.18
C ILE A 805 45.73 20.76 0.29
N ASP A 806 45.03 19.83 0.94
CA ASP A 806 45.14 19.45 2.35
C ASP A 806 44.92 17.93 2.39
N THR A 807 46.02 17.17 2.41
CA THR A 807 46.01 15.72 2.16
C THR A 807 45.37 14.94 3.32
N ASP A 808 45.68 15.27 4.59
CA ASP A 808 45.04 14.64 5.76
C ASP A 808 43.69 15.29 6.18
N ASN A 809 43.35 16.44 5.59
CA ASN A 809 42.13 17.24 5.83
C ASN A 809 42.09 17.86 7.26
N ASN A 810 43.25 18.23 7.83
CA ASN A 810 43.33 18.84 9.17
C ASN A 810 43.04 20.36 9.19
N GLY A 811 43.16 21.05 8.05
CA GLY A 811 43.01 22.51 7.91
C GLY A 811 44.31 23.31 7.81
N GLU A 812 45.47 22.66 7.66
CA GLU A 812 46.78 23.25 7.34
C GLU A 812 47.29 22.60 6.05
N GLY A 813 47.42 23.37 4.97
CA GLY A 813 47.61 22.82 3.62
C GLY A 813 49.01 22.26 3.34
N ASP A 814 49.11 21.41 2.31
CA ASP A 814 50.34 20.70 1.90
C ASP A 814 51.53 21.63 1.62
N ALA A 815 51.27 22.90 1.27
CA ALA A 815 52.30 23.89 0.94
C ALA A 815 53.05 24.45 2.16
N CYS A 816 52.45 24.38 3.35
CA CYS A 816 53.00 24.90 4.59
C CYS A 816 53.20 23.83 5.68
N ALA A 817 52.46 22.73 5.61
CA ALA A 817 52.64 21.56 6.47
C ALA A 817 54.00 20.85 6.23
N VAL A 818 54.50 20.17 7.26
CA VAL A 818 55.83 19.49 7.29
C VAL A 818 55.74 17.96 7.31
N ASP A 819 54.51 17.48 7.33
CA ASP A 819 53.97 16.15 7.61
C ASP A 819 52.52 16.31 7.07
N ILE A 820 52.25 15.91 5.82
CA ILE A 820 51.03 16.32 5.07
C ILE A 820 49.93 15.25 5.04
N ASP A 821 50.29 13.99 5.33
CA ASP A 821 49.35 12.87 5.48
C ASP A 821 49.01 12.55 6.95
N GLY A 822 49.70 13.21 7.90
CA GLY A 822 49.44 13.16 9.33
C GLY A 822 50.02 11.93 10.04
N ASP A 823 50.92 11.17 9.42
CA ASP A 823 51.42 9.90 9.96
C ASP A 823 52.44 10.05 11.11
N GLY A 824 53.05 11.24 11.25
CA GLY A 824 54.07 11.57 12.26
C GLY A 824 55.52 11.49 11.77
N VAL A 825 55.74 11.18 10.49
CA VAL A 825 57.00 11.27 9.75
C VAL A 825 57.00 12.59 8.96
N LEU A 826 58.18 13.19 8.80
CA LEU A 826 58.30 14.46 8.08
C LEU A 826 58.53 14.19 6.59
N ASN A 827 57.90 14.95 5.69
CA ASN A 827 57.95 14.82 4.22
C ASN A 827 59.35 14.57 3.62
N GLU A 828 60.42 15.07 4.26
CA GLU A 828 61.82 14.93 3.83
C GLU A 828 62.51 13.61 4.26
N ASN A 829 61.86 12.80 5.09
CA ASN A 829 62.33 11.50 5.60
C ASN A 829 61.33 10.36 5.32
N ASP A 830 60.21 10.68 4.68
CA ASP A 830 59.06 9.82 4.41
C ASP A 830 59.19 9.13 3.03
N ASN A 831 58.78 7.85 2.94
CA ASN A 831 58.72 7.08 1.71
C ASN A 831 57.31 7.00 1.06
N CYS A 832 56.26 7.49 1.72
CA CYS A 832 54.93 7.73 1.13
C CYS A 832 54.33 9.10 1.53
N PRO A 833 54.92 10.25 1.11
CA PRO A 833 54.49 11.60 1.54
C PRO A 833 53.02 12.02 1.35
N TYR A 834 52.16 11.20 0.75
CA TYR A 834 50.73 11.48 0.55
C TYR A 834 49.82 10.33 1.03
N VAL A 835 50.36 9.30 1.70
CA VAL A 835 49.63 8.07 2.04
C VAL A 835 50.09 7.49 3.38
N TYR A 836 49.33 7.82 4.43
CA TYR A 836 49.56 7.47 5.85
C TYR A 836 50.19 6.07 6.03
N ASN A 837 51.47 6.01 6.39
CA ASN A 837 52.19 4.74 6.49
C ASN A 837 53.20 4.67 7.66
N SER A 838 52.78 5.04 8.88
CA SER A 838 53.63 5.20 10.09
C SER A 838 54.52 4.03 10.55
N ASP A 839 54.55 2.89 9.85
CA ASP A 839 55.56 1.84 10.00
C ASP A 839 56.76 1.98 9.02
N GLN A 840 56.65 2.86 8.02
CA GLN A 840 57.61 3.18 6.95
C GLN A 840 58.17 1.91 6.28
N LYS A 841 57.26 0.98 6.00
CA LYS A 841 57.58 -0.30 5.36
C LYS A 841 57.93 -0.09 3.88
N ASP A 842 59.10 -0.60 3.51
CA ASP A 842 59.67 -0.66 2.16
C ASP A 842 60.24 -2.07 2.02
N THR A 843 59.64 -2.88 1.15
CA THR A 843 59.86 -4.33 1.07
C THR A 843 61.02 -4.72 0.14
N ASP A 844 61.29 -3.94 -0.91
CA ASP A 844 62.32 -4.26 -1.92
C ASP A 844 63.51 -3.28 -1.99
N MET A 845 63.43 -2.17 -1.25
CA MET A 845 64.47 -1.16 -1.00
C MET A 845 64.75 -0.19 -2.15
N ASP A 846 63.70 0.27 -2.82
CA ASP A 846 63.76 1.26 -3.90
C ASP A 846 63.67 2.73 -3.42
N GLY A 847 63.00 2.97 -2.29
CA GLY A 847 62.80 4.29 -1.66
C GLY A 847 61.35 4.79 -1.61
N VAL A 848 60.39 4.04 -2.15
CA VAL A 848 58.93 4.23 -2.02
C VAL A 848 58.40 3.25 -0.97
N GLY A 849 57.33 3.61 -0.26
CA GLY A 849 56.74 2.74 0.75
C GLY A 849 55.64 1.82 0.21
N ASP A 850 55.49 0.65 0.83
CA ASP A 850 54.53 -0.41 0.48
C ASP A 850 53.06 0.05 0.32
N GLN A 851 52.67 1.19 0.90
CA GLN A 851 51.30 1.73 0.84
C GLN A 851 51.04 2.64 -0.37
N CYS A 852 52.09 3.13 -1.03
CA CYS A 852 52.02 4.03 -2.18
C CYS A 852 52.83 3.55 -3.40
N ASP A 853 53.60 2.46 -3.25
CA ASP A 853 54.30 1.80 -4.34
C ASP A 853 53.31 1.01 -5.22
N ASN A 854 53.30 1.29 -6.52
CA ASN A 854 52.50 0.57 -7.51
C ASN A 854 53.11 -0.79 -7.95
N CYS A 855 54.26 -1.17 -7.39
CA CYS A 855 54.86 -2.49 -7.50
C CYS A 855 55.65 -2.94 -6.24
N PRO A 856 55.01 -3.18 -5.06
CA PRO A 856 55.63 -3.44 -3.72
C PRO A 856 56.63 -4.60 -3.55
N LEU A 857 57.11 -5.19 -4.65
CA LEU A 857 57.98 -6.36 -4.72
C LEU A 857 59.05 -6.26 -5.84
N LEU A 858 59.10 -5.18 -6.64
CA LEU A 858 59.87 -5.10 -7.90
C LEU A 858 60.64 -3.78 -8.23
N HIS A 859 60.93 -2.92 -7.27
CA HIS A 859 61.89 -1.78 -7.32
C HIS A 859 61.79 -0.89 -8.58
N ASN A 860 61.09 0.23 -8.46
CA ASN A 860 60.73 1.20 -9.51
C ASN A 860 60.60 2.62 -8.91
N PRO A 861 61.71 3.30 -8.54
CA PRO A 861 61.66 4.57 -7.80
C PRO A 861 61.12 5.76 -8.61
N ASP A 862 60.79 5.56 -9.88
CA ASP A 862 60.10 6.51 -10.74
C ASP A 862 58.58 6.26 -10.85
N GLN A 863 58.08 5.17 -10.25
CA GLN A 863 56.65 4.82 -10.12
C GLN A 863 55.87 4.92 -11.43
N ALA A 864 56.56 4.66 -12.55
CA ALA A 864 56.03 4.86 -13.88
C ALA A 864 54.87 3.89 -14.16
N ASP A 865 53.70 4.44 -14.44
CA ASP A 865 52.49 3.75 -14.89
C ASP A 865 52.13 4.32 -16.27
N THR A 866 52.53 3.62 -17.34
CA THR A 866 52.42 4.10 -18.72
C THR A 866 50.97 4.09 -19.25
N ASP A 867 50.12 3.17 -18.78
CA ASP A 867 48.75 3.03 -19.30
C ASP A 867 47.63 3.11 -18.25
N ASN A 868 47.95 3.51 -17.03
CA ASN A 868 47.08 4.11 -16.02
C ASN A 868 46.10 3.11 -15.37
N ASP A 869 46.54 1.88 -15.11
CA ASP A 869 45.76 0.85 -14.41
C ASP A 869 46.01 0.79 -12.89
N LEU A 870 47.00 1.54 -12.37
CA LEU A 870 47.55 1.52 -10.99
C LEU A 870 48.60 0.41 -10.72
N VAL A 871 49.10 -0.28 -11.75
CA VAL A 871 50.19 -1.26 -11.69
C VAL A 871 51.40 -0.69 -12.43
N GLY A 872 52.56 -0.56 -11.77
CA GLY A 872 53.72 0.07 -12.39
C GLY A 872 54.34 -0.75 -13.54
N ASP A 873 54.95 -0.06 -14.52
CA ASP A 873 55.67 -0.58 -15.72
C ASP A 873 56.68 -1.72 -15.42
N HIS A 874 57.09 -1.90 -14.17
CA HIS A 874 58.04 -2.91 -13.70
C HIS A 874 57.38 -4.24 -13.27
N CYS A 875 56.12 -4.21 -12.84
CA CYS A 875 55.35 -5.38 -12.40
C CYS A 875 54.11 -5.65 -13.28
N ASP A 876 53.64 -4.65 -14.04
CA ASP A 876 52.78 -4.86 -15.19
C ASP A 876 53.41 -5.90 -16.13
N ASN A 877 52.61 -6.88 -16.52
CA ASN A 877 52.92 -7.77 -17.62
C ASN A 877 51.78 -7.97 -18.60
N ASN A 878 50.68 -7.21 -18.45
CA ASN A 878 49.51 -7.17 -19.34
C ASN A 878 48.88 -8.56 -19.60
N HIS A 879 49.14 -9.55 -18.74
CA HIS A 879 48.55 -10.88 -18.79
C HIS A 879 47.37 -10.96 -17.83
N ASP A 880 46.24 -10.46 -18.31
CA ASP A 880 44.89 -10.82 -17.90
C ASP A 880 44.42 -11.95 -18.87
N ILE A 881 43.68 -12.96 -18.40
CA ILE A 881 43.33 -14.17 -19.19
C ILE A 881 41.82 -14.33 -19.45
N ASP A 882 41.01 -13.73 -18.60
CA ASP A 882 39.55 -13.75 -18.59
C ASP A 882 38.93 -12.35 -18.69
N GLU A 883 39.80 -11.34 -18.80
CA GLU A 883 39.64 -9.97 -19.29
C GLU A 883 38.94 -9.03 -18.30
N ASP A 884 39.08 -9.25 -16.99
CA ASP A 884 38.35 -8.54 -15.93
C ASP A 884 39.00 -7.22 -15.47
N GLY A 885 40.31 -7.08 -15.63
CA GLY A 885 41.12 -5.92 -15.24
C GLY A 885 42.37 -6.29 -14.45
N HIS A 886 42.34 -7.39 -13.68
CA HIS A 886 43.44 -7.78 -12.80
C HIS A 886 44.39 -8.76 -13.49
N GLN A 887 45.69 -8.50 -13.39
CA GLN A 887 46.69 -9.40 -13.99
C GLN A 887 46.83 -10.71 -13.19
N ASN A 888 47.14 -11.82 -13.87
CA ASN A 888 47.19 -13.22 -13.39
C ASN A 888 48.05 -13.49 -12.13
N ASN A 889 48.79 -12.50 -11.64
CA ASN A 889 49.70 -12.55 -10.50
C ASN A 889 49.32 -11.60 -9.35
N LEU A 890 48.24 -10.83 -9.49
CA LEU A 890 47.62 -10.00 -8.46
C LEU A 890 46.16 -10.44 -8.20
N ASP A 891 45.49 -10.93 -9.24
CA ASP A 891 44.14 -11.50 -9.21
C ASP A 891 44.01 -12.69 -8.23
N ASN A 892 43.00 -12.64 -7.36
CA ASN A 892 42.64 -13.70 -6.40
C ASN A 892 41.79 -14.84 -7.00
N CYS A 893 41.25 -14.68 -8.22
CA CYS A 893 40.56 -15.71 -9.00
C CYS A 893 40.99 -15.82 -10.50
N PRO A 894 42.28 -16.13 -10.84
CA PRO A 894 42.89 -16.11 -12.21
C PRO A 894 42.28 -16.89 -13.39
N TYR A 895 41.02 -17.31 -13.34
CA TYR A 895 40.27 -17.97 -14.41
C TYR A 895 38.73 -17.73 -14.32
N ILE A 896 38.23 -16.90 -13.40
CA ILE A 896 36.80 -16.56 -13.24
C ILE A 896 36.66 -15.05 -12.97
N PRO A 897 36.14 -14.23 -13.92
CA PRO A 897 36.10 -12.78 -13.77
C PRO A 897 35.38 -12.28 -12.52
N ASN A 898 36.08 -11.48 -11.73
CA ASN A 898 35.63 -10.84 -10.52
C ASN A 898 36.36 -9.50 -10.35
N ALA A 899 36.09 -8.55 -11.24
CA ALA A 899 36.84 -7.30 -11.33
C ALA A 899 36.83 -6.45 -10.06
N ASN A 900 35.92 -6.72 -9.12
CA ASN A 900 35.84 -6.10 -7.79
C ASN A 900 36.65 -6.81 -6.69
N GLN A 901 37.33 -7.91 -7.02
CA GLN A 901 38.26 -8.70 -6.20
C GLN A 901 37.78 -9.05 -4.77
N ALA A 902 36.47 -9.09 -4.53
CA ALA A 902 35.90 -9.40 -3.22
C ALA A 902 36.38 -10.76 -2.68
N ASP A 903 36.73 -10.75 -1.39
CA ASP A 903 37.37 -11.81 -0.61
C ASP A 903 36.91 -11.59 0.84
N HIS A 904 35.65 -11.93 1.14
CA HIS A 904 34.98 -11.45 2.36
C HIS A 904 35.61 -11.98 3.66
N ASP A 905 36.16 -13.19 3.66
CA ASP A 905 36.86 -13.77 4.82
C ASP A 905 38.38 -13.46 4.89
N HIS A 906 38.97 -12.94 3.80
CA HIS A 906 40.38 -12.60 3.65
C HIS A 906 41.35 -13.82 3.67
N ASP A 907 40.91 -14.98 3.14
CA ASP A 907 41.68 -16.21 2.87
C ASP A 907 42.73 -16.02 1.76
N GLY A 908 42.51 -15.07 0.85
CA GLY A 908 43.37 -14.80 -0.31
C GLY A 908 42.90 -15.48 -1.59
N LYS A 909 41.58 -15.70 -1.73
CA LYS A 909 40.90 -16.31 -2.88
C LYS A 909 39.48 -15.79 -2.91
N GLY A 910 39.14 -15.05 -3.96
CA GLY A 910 37.89 -14.28 -3.98
C GLY A 910 36.62 -15.11 -4.09
N ASP A 911 35.51 -14.53 -3.61
CA ASP A 911 34.17 -15.14 -3.52
C ASP A 911 33.77 -15.84 -4.84
N ALA A 912 34.05 -15.20 -5.98
CA ALA A 912 33.67 -15.68 -7.31
C ALA A 912 34.29 -17.03 -7.71
N CYS A 913 35.37 -17.44 -7.06
CA CYS A 913 36.00 -18.75 -7.24
C CYS A 913 36.09 -19.57 -5.94
N ASP A 914 35.43 -19.14 -4.86
CA ASP A 914 35.29 -19.91 -3.64
C ASP A 914 34.02 -20.80 -3.61
N SER A 915 33.65 -21.21 -2.41
CA SER A 915 32.60 -22.18 -2.08
C SER A 915 32.22 -22.15 -0.58
N ASP A 916 32.68 -21.14 0.16
CA ASP A 916 32.61 -20.98 1.63
C ASP A 916 32.97 -19.51 1.98
N ASP A 917 32.31 -18.51 1.34
CA ASP A 917 32.73 -17.08 1.26
C ASP A 917 33.04 -16.36 2.61
N ASP A 918 32.58 -16.89 3.74
CA ASP A 918 32.81 -16.37 5.11
C ASP A 918 33.65 -17.33 6.01
N ASN A 919 34.27 -18.33 5.36
CA ASN A 919 34.99 -19.48 5.91
C ASN A 919 34.26 -20.19 7.07
N ASP A 920 32.93 -20.20 7.09
CA ASP A 920 32.23 -20.79 8.23
C ASP A 920 32.30 -22.32 8.30
N GLY A 921 32.32 -22.97 7.14
CA GLY A 921 32.20 -24.41 6.94
C GLY A 921 30.84 -24.88 6.39
N ILE A 922 29.92 -23.94 6.08
CA ILE A 922 28.68 -24.16 5.33
C ILE A 922 28.85 -23.55 3.92
N PRO A 923 28.83 -24.38 2.85
CA PRO A 923 29.02 -23.85 1.50
C PRO A 923 27.82 -23.03 1.00
N ASP A 924 28.11 -21.90 0.33
CA ASP A 924 27.19 -20.87 -0.18
C ASP A 924 25.92 -21.40 -0.85
N ASP A 925 25.99 -22.52 -1.59
CA ASP A 925 24.80 -23.13 -2.21
C ASP A 925 23.78 -23.69 -1.20
N LYS A 926 24.05 -23.58 0.10
CA LYS A 926 23.18 -23.90 1.24
C LYS A 926 23.14 -22.84 2.34
N ASP A 927 23.92 -21.76 2.23
CA ASP A 927 24.02 -20.76 3.30
C ASP A 927 22.82 -19.80 3.32
N ASN A 928 22.47 -19.27 4.50
CA ASN A 928 21.45 -18.23 4.68
C ASN A 928 22.01 -16.83 5.05
N CYS A 929 23.31 -16.70 5.31
CA CYS A 929 24.08 -15.45 5.43
C CYS A 929 25.48 -15.63 4.84
N ARG A 930 25.58 -15.89 3.52
CA ARG A 930 26.81 -16.20 2.77
C ARG A 930 28.08 -15.43 3.17
N LEU A 931 27.94 -14.16 3.58
CA LEU A 931 29.04 -13.24 3.83
C LEU A 931 29.28 -12.98 5.35
N VAL A 932 28.56 -13.67 6.25
CA VAL A 932 28.49 -13.34 7.69
C VAL A 932 28.44 -14.60 8.58
N SER A 933 29.62 -15.19 8.81
CA SER A 933 29.91 -16.47 9.50
C SER A 933 28.94 -16.85 10.64
N ASN A 934 28.08 -17.86 10.44
CA ASN A 934 26.93 -18.12 11.33
C ASN A 934 26.66 -19.58 11.79
N LYS A 935 27.41 -20.58 11.31
CA LYS A 935 27.57 -22.04 11.58
C LYS A 935 26.40 -22.88 12.07
N ASP A 936 25.61 -22.36 13.02
CA ASP A 936 24.37 -22.95 13.52
C ASP A 936 23.15 -22.62 12.62
N GLN A 937 23.29 -21.67 11.66
CA GLN A 937 22.29 -21.30 10.65
C GLN A 937 20.92 -20.94 11.25
N GLU A 938 20.92 -20.05 12.26
CA GLU A 938 19.71 -19.63 12.97
C GLU A 938 18.85 -18.68 12.10
N ASP A 939 17.63 -19.12 11.79
CA ASP A 939 16.57 -18.44 11.04
C ASP A 939 15.29 -18.57 11.88
N SER A 940 14.95 -17.52 12.65
CA SER A 940 13.90 -17.58 13.67
C SER A 940 12.49 -17.36 13.14
N ASP A 941 12.31 -16.57 12.07
CA ASP A 941 10.99 -16.32 11.48
C ASP A 941 10.66 -17.25 10.31
N GLY A 942 11.67 -17.83 9.67
CA GLY A 942 11.59 -18.85 8.64
C GLY A 942 11.62 -18.32 7.21
N ASP A 943 12.14 -17.11 6.98
CA ASP A 943 12.17 -16.47 5.65
C ASP A 943 13.28 -17.00 4.71
N GLY A 944 14.31 -17.67 5.27
CA GLY A 944 15.43 -18.25 4.54
C GLY A 944 16.69 -17.39 4.44
N ARG A 945 16.74 -16.24 5.11
CA ARG A 945 17.96 -15.47 5.47
C ARG A 945 18.27 -15.75 6.95
N GLY A 946 19.53 -15.63 7.36
CA GLY A 946 19.91 -15.86 8.76
C GLY A 946 19.66 -14.63 9.65
N ASP A 947 19.35 -14.87 10.92
CA ASP A 947 19.05 -13.83 11.92
C ASP A 947 20.21 -12.83 12.14
N ILE A 948 21.45 -13.20 11.79
CA ILE A 948 22.66 -12.39 12.01
C ILE A 948 22.86 -11.31 10.93
N CYS A 949 22.64 -11.63 9.66
CA CYS A 949 22.73 -10.71 8.53
C CYS A 949 21.36 -10.07 8.25
N LYS A 950 20.61 -9.67 9.28
CA LYS A 950 19.24 -9.16 9.12
C LYS A 950 19.26 -7.67 8.78
N ASP A 951 18.63 -7.31 7.66
CA ASP A 951 18.53 -5.95 7.10
C ASP A 951 19.86 -5.35 6.57
N ASP A 952 20.98 -6.06 6.71
CA ASP A 952 22.35 -5.77 6.27
C ASP A 952 22.99 -7.14 5.90
N PHE A 953 23.44 -7.35 4.65
CA PHE A 953 23.77 -8.69 4.13
C PHE A 953 25.26 -9.04 4.16
N ASP A 954 26.13 -8.06 3.96
CA ASP A 954 27.59 -8.19 3.95
C ASP A 954 28.26 -7.60 5.21
N ASN A 955 27.46 -7.07 6.14
CA ASN A 955 27.84 -6.60 7.47
C ASN A 955 28.77 -5.37 7.45
N ASP A 956 28.57 -4.47 6.48
CA ASP A 956 29.28 -3.20 6.40
C ASP A 956 28.71 -2.08 7.31
N SER A 957 27.52 -2.31 7.90
CA SER A 957 26.69 -1.40 8.73
C SER A 957 25.73 -0.46 7.97
N ILE A 958 25.57 -0.59 6.66
CA ILE A 958 24.59 0.12 5.83
C ILE A 958 23.45 -0.84 5.42
N PRO A 959 22.17 -0.50 5.67
CA PRO A 959 21.08 -1.42 5.35
C PRO A 959 20.83 -1.61 3.85
N ASP A 960 20.48 -2.83 3.45
CA ASP A 960 20.05 -3.34 2.12
C ASP A 960 19.35 -2.32 1.19
N ILE A 961 18.52 -1.43 1.75
CA ILE A 961 17.67 -0.48 1.03
C ILE A 961 18.37 0.85 0.69
N LEU A 962 19.39 1.23 1.46
CA LEU A 962 20.19 2.44 1.30
C LEU A 962 21.49 2.17 0.55
N ASP A 963 21.97 0.93 0.66
CA ASP A 963 23.15 0.42 0.00
C ASP A 963 23.00 0.39 -1.55
N VAL A 964 24.12 0.56 -2.24
CA VAL A 964 24.28 0.43 -3.68
C VAL A 964 24.79 -0.96 -4.10
N CYS A 965 25.48 -1.69 -3.22
CA CYS A 965 26.07 -3.01 -3.49
C CYS A 965 25.93 -3.99 -2.28
N PRO A 966 24.71 -4.36 -1.85
CA PRO A 966 24.43 -5.20 -0.66
C PRO A 966 24.78 -6.69 -0.81
N GLU A 967 25.88 -6.98 -1.48
CA GLU A 967 26.60 -8.26 -1.51
C GLU A 967 28.13 -8.00 -1.64
N ASN A 968 28.63 -6.86 -1.13
CA ASN A 968 30.02 -6.39 -1.21
C ASN A 968 30.33 -5.30 -0.17
N ASN A 969 30.88 -5.69 0.98
CA ASN A 969 31.16 -4.81 2.13
C ASN A 969 32.17 -3.66 1.90
N ALA A 970 32.73 -3.53 0.70
CA ALA A 970 33.61 -2.44 0.32
C ALA A 970 32.89 -1.22 -0.32
N ILE A 971 31.63 -1.35 -0.77
CA ILE A 971 30.98 -0.35 -1.65
C ILE A 971 29.53 -0.02 -1.22
N SER A 972 29.34 0.73 -0.13
CA SER A 972 28.00 1.06 0.38
C SER A 972 27.30 2.26 -0.26
N ILE A 973 28.03 3.16 -0.92
CA ILE A 973 27.50 4.42 -1.47
C ILE A 973 28.14 4.78 -2.81
N THR A 974 27.45 5.59 -3.63
CA THR A 974 28.11 6.26 -4.77
C THR A 974 28.99 7.41 -4.28
N ASP A 975 30.29 7.35 -4.58
CA ASP A 975 31.29 8.33 -4.14
C ASP A 975 32.45 8.49 -5.14
N PHE A 976 32.48 9.62 -5.84
CA PHE A 976 33.61 10.06 -6.67
C PHE A 976 34.43 11.20 -6.01
N ARG A 977 34.52 11.28 -4.67
CA ARG A 977 35.44 12.23 -3.97
C ARG A 977 36.90 11.90 -4.23
N LYS A 978 37.25 10.61 -4.26
CA LYS A 978 38.57 10.12 -4.67
C LYS A 978 38.45 9.59 -6.10
N PHE A 979 39.27 10.12 -7.00
CA PHE A 979 39.30 9.68 -8.40
C PHE A 979 40.71 9.80 -9.00
N GLN A 980 41.06 8.87 -9.87
CA GLN A 980 42.26 8.90 -10.69
C GLN A 980 42.03 9.84 -11.89
N MET A 981 42.93 10.81 -12.11
CA MET A 981 42.90 11.66 -13.31
C MET A 981 43.72 11.05 -14.45
N VAL A 982 43.03 10.49 -15.44
CA VAL A 982 43.63 9.79 -16.58
C VAL A 982 43.76 10.74 -17.77
N HIS A 983 44.99 11.02 -18.19
CA HIS A 983 45.31 11.98 -19.23
C HIS A 983 45.46 11.27 -20.58
N LEU A 984 44.52 11.46 -21.52
CA LEU A 984 44.46 10.66 -22.75
C LEU A 984 45.31 11.21 -23.90
N ASP A 985 45.78 12.45 -23.82
CA ASP A 985 46.90 12.97 -24.62
C ASP A 985 47.87 13.82 -23.77
N PRO A 986 48.77 13.20 -22.98
CA PRO A 986 49.68 13.91 -22.07
C PRO A 986 50.82 14.66 -22.81
N LYS A 987 50.67 14.88 -24.12
CA LYS A 987 51.53 15.71 -24.96
C LYS A 987 50.78 16.94 -25.52
N GLY A 988 49.44 16.83 -25.63
CA GLY A 988 48.47 17.88 -25.94
C GLY A 988 48.60 18.57 -27.29
N THR A 989 47.61 19.43 -27.59
CA THR A 989 47.87 20.66 -28.38
C THR A 989 47.61 21.95 -27.64
N THR A 990 46.83 21.94 -26.56
CA THR A 990 46.60 23.08 -25.67
C THR A 990 47.45 23.01 -24.40
N GLN A 991 47.67 21.80 -23.88
CA GLN A 991 48.25 21.51 -22.57
C GLN A 991 47.50 22.22 -21.44
N ILE A 992 46.17 22.00 -21.44
CA ILE A 992 45.25 22.42 -20.37
C ILE A 992 44.56 21.14 -19.90
N ASP A 993 44.86 20.73 -18.67
CA ASP A 993 44.30 19.52 -18.07
C ASP A 993 42.86 19.78 -17.55
N PRO A 994 42.02 18.74 -17.40
CA PRO A 994 40.65 18.92 -16.91
C PRO A 994 40.62 19.39 -15.45
N ASN A 995 39.92 20.49 -15.17
CA ASN A 995 39.65 20.93 -13.79
C ASN A 995 38.30 20.39 -13.30
N TRP A 996 38.31 19.57 -12.25
CA TRP A 996 37.14 18.90 -11.68
C TRP A 996 36.83 19.43 -10.28
N VAL A 997 35.60 19.91 -10.06
CA VAL A 997 35.08 20.33 -8.75
C VAL A 997 34.10 19.28 -8.26
N VAL A 998 34.31 18.74 -7.06
CA VAL A 998 33.41 17.74 -6.44
C VAL A 998 32.36 18.44 -5.56
N ARG A 999 31.09 18.05 -5.73
CA ARG A 999 29.93 18.47 -4.93
C ARG A 999 29.13 17.23 -4.48
N HIS A 1000 28.07 17.43 -3.68
CA HIS A 1000 27.19 16.34 -3.21
C HIS A 1000 27.96 15.15 -2.57
N GLN A 1001 29.09 15.45 -1.93
CA GLN A 1001 29.97 14.46 -1.29
C GLN A 1001 30.37 13.30 -2.23
N GLY A 1002 30.64 13.60 -3.50
CA GLY A 1002 31.08 12.62 -4.50
C GLY A 1002 30.01 12.18 -5.49
N LYS A 1003 28.74 12.61 -5.33
CA LYS A 1003 27.65 12.32 -6.28
C LYS A 1003 27.43 13.41 -7.33
N GLU A 1004 28.28 14.45 -7.34
CA GLU A 1004 28.26 15.47 -8.37
C GLU A 1004 29.68 15.93 -8.68
N LEU A 1005 30.03 15.99 -9.97
CA LEU A 1005 31.27 16.59 -10.44
C LEU A 1005 30.99 17.63 -11.52
N VAL A 1006 31.61 18.78 -11.40
CA VAL A 1006 31.55 19.87 -12.38
C VAL A 1006 32.92 20.05 -13.00
N GLN A 1007 32.99 19.92 -14.33
CA GLN A 1007 34.20 20.20 -15.10
C GLN A 1007 34.14 21.64 -15.63
N THR A 1008 35.17 22.44 -15.36
CA THR A 1008 35.14 23.90 -15.58
C THR A 1008 36.05 24.43 -16.70
N ALA A 1009 36.88 23.58 -17.33
CA ALA A 1009 37.96 24.01 -18.22
C ALA A 1009 37.87 23.38 -19.61
N ASN A 1010 38.02 24.19 -20.68
CA ASN A 1010 38.16 23.65 -22.03
C ASN A 1010 39.54 22.96 -22.16
N SER A 1011 39.55 21.63 -22.02
CA SER A 1011 40.75 20.82 -21.76
C SER A 1011 41.09 19.83 -22.89
N ASP A 1012 42.35 19.41 -22.92
CA ASP A 1012 42.77 18.17 -23.57
C ASP A 1012 41.97 16.96 -23.01
N PRO A 1013 41.85 15.82 -23.73
CA PRO A 1013 40.97 14.73 -23.35
C PRO A 1013 41.41 14.04 -22.05
N GLY A 1014 40.47 13.83 -21.13
CA GLY A 1014 40.76 13.17 -19.86
C GLY A 1014 39.54 12.53 -19.21
N ILE A 1015 39.83 11.73 -18.19
CA ILE A 1015 38.84 10.98 -17.41
C ILE A 1015 39.07 11.21 -15.91
N ALA A 1016 38.00 11.41 -15.16
CA ALA A 1016 37.99 11.20 -13.71
C ALA A 1016 37.43 9.80 -13.44
N VAL A 1017 38.26 8.85 -13.01
CA VAL A 1017 37.87 7.45 -12.77
C VAL A 1017 37.78 7.21 -11.26
N GLY A 1018 36.63 6.76 -10.76
CA GLY A 1018 36.48 6.35 -9.35
C GLY A 1018 37.35 5.13 -9.05
N TYR A 1019 37.59 4.84 -7.76
CA TYR A 1019 38.35 3.66 -7.37
C TYR A 1019 37.50 2.39 -7.30
N ASP A 1020 36.20 2.53 -7.04
CA ASP A 1020 35.24 1.43 -6.95
C ASP A 1020 35.17 0.58 -8.24
N GLU A 1021 35.25 -0.73 -8.07
CA GLU A 1021 35.33 -1.72 -9.14
C GLU A 1021 34.06 -2.57 -9.23
N PHE A 1022 33.63 -2.87 -10.47
CA PHE A 1022 32.33 -3.51 -10.71
C PHE A 1022 32.41 -4.69 -11.68
N SER A 1023 32.06 -5.88 -11.18
CA SER A 1023 31.80 -7.07 -12.00
C SER A 1023 30.49 -6.98 -12.79
N ALA A 1024 29.45 -6.32 -12.25
CA ALA A 1024 28.17 -6.11 -12.94
C ALA A 1024 27.41 -4.92 -12.32
N VAL A 1025 27.00 -3.95 -13.15
CA VAL A 1025 26.58 -2.62 -12.67
C VAL A 1025 25.50 -1.97 -13.54
N ASP A 1026 24.61 -1.22 -12.88
CA ASP A 1026 23.79 -0.19 -13.50
C ASP A 1026 24.33 1.18 -13.05
N PHE A 1027 24.55 2.12 -13.99
CA PHE A 1027 25.13 3.43 -13.69
C PHE A 1027 24.33 4.54 -14.36
N SER A 1028 23.91 5.53 -13.58
CA SER A 1028 23.10 6.66 -14.05
C SER A 1028 23.63 7.98 -13.51
N GLY A 1029 23.28 9.06 -14.20
CA GLY A 1029 23.65 10.41 -13.81
C GLY A 1029 23.02 11.42 -14.75
N THR A 1030 23.07 12.68 -14.34
CA THR A 1030 22.50 13.82 -15.05
C THR A 1030 23.60 14.60 -15.72
N PHE A 1031 23.46 14.76 -17.04
CA PHE A 1031 24.34 15.49 -17.92
C PHE A 1031 23.69 16.83 -18.28
N TYR A 1032 24.42 17.92 -18.02
CA TYR A 1032 24.01 19.29 -18.32
C TYR A 1032 25.23 20.12 -18.72
N VAL A 1033 25.07 21.07 -19.64
CA VAL A 1033 26.15 21.98 -20.07
C VAL A 1033 25.70 23.42 -19.79
N ASN A 1034 26.37 24.07 -18.83
CA ASN A 1034 25.97 25.38 -18.29
C ASN A 1034 26.59 26.55 -19.07
N THR A 1035 26.63 26.45 -20.40
CA THR A 1035 27.26 27.45 -21.27
C THR A 1035 26.66 27.42 -22.68
N ASP A 1036 26.73 28.55 -23.39
CA ASP A 1036 26.47 28.65 -24.84
C ASP A 1036 27.77 28.61 -25.67
N ARG A 1037 28.83 28.03 -25.10
CA ARG A 1037 30.18 27.96 -25.66
C ARG A 1037 30.64 26.54 -25.92
N ASP A 1038 31.40 26.45 -27.00
CA ASP A 1038 31.87 25.23 -27.65
C ASP A 1038 30.76 24.27 -28.12
N ASP A 1039 31.14 23.26 -28.91
CA ASP A 1039 30.20 22.29 -29.49
C ASP A 1039 30.61 20.82 -29.28
N ASP A 1040 31.48 20.57 -28.31
CA ASP A 1040 32.43 19.45 -28.20
C ASP A 1040 31.96 18.27 -27.31
N TYR A 1041 32.90 17.42 -26.84
CA TYR A 1041 32.62 16.07 -26.33
C TYR A 1041 32.60 15.99 -24.80
N ALA A 1042 31.56 15.36 -24.26
CA ALA A 1042 31.49 14.93 -22.86
C ALA A 1042 30.71 13.62 -22.71
N GLY A 1043 30.80 12.97 -21.54
CA GLY A 1043 30.10 11.73 -21.23
C GLY A 1043 30.73 10.95 -20.08
N PHE A 1044 30.76 9.62 -20.15
CA PHE A 1044 31.24 8.75 -19.07
C PHE A 1044 31.93 7.48 -19.60
N VAL A 1045 32.75 6.86 -18.75
CA VAL A 1045 33.38 5.56 -19.00
C VAL A 1045 32.84 4.50 -18.04
N PHE A 1046 32.95 3.23 -18.45
CA PHE A 1046 32.62 2.08 -17.61
C PHE A 1046 33.44 0.85 -18.02
N GLY A 1047 33.66 -0.06 -17.09
CA GLY A 1047 34.59 -1.17 -17.29
C GLY A 1047 35.98 -0.64 -17.66
N TYR A 1048 36.42 0.41 -16.97
CA TYR A 1048 37.77 0.94 -17.09
C TYR A 1048 38.72 -0.01 -16.36
N GLN A 1049 39.75 -0.45 -17.07
CA GLN A 1049 40.84 -1.25 -16.52
C GLN A 1049 42.12 -0.43 -16.64
N SER A 1050 42.43 0.02 -17.86
CA SER A 1050 43.51 0.96 -18.15
C SER A 1050 43.07 2.01 -19.17
N SER A 1051 43.86 3.05 -19.38
CA SER A 1051 43.69 4.04 -20.46
C SER A 1051 43.81 3.44 -21.87
N SER A 1052 44.25 2.19 -21.99
CA SER A 1052 44.18 1.40 -23.23
C SER A 1052 42.92 0.54 -23.32
N ARG A 1053 42.22 0.29 -22.21
CA ARG A 1053 41.18 -0.74 -22.01
C ARG A 1053 39.97 -0.19 -21.22
N PHE A 1054 38.99 0.38 -21.94
CA PHE A 1054 37.72 0.84 -21.35
C PHE A 1054 36.56 0.93 -22.35
N TYR A 1055 35.31 0.91 -21.86
CA TYR A 1055 34.15 1.38 -22.64
C TYR A 1055 33.87 2.86 -22.37
N VAL A 1056 33.43 3.60 -23.39
CA VAL A 1056 33.08 5.02 -23.29
C VAL A 1056 31.77 5.34 -23.98
N VAL A 1057 30.92 6.09 -23.28
CA VAL A 1057 29.75 6.78 -23.83
C VAL A 1057 30.13 8.26 -23.94
N MET A 1058 30.12 8.81 -25.15
CA MET A 1058 30.48 10.21 -25.42
C MET A 1058 29.49 10.86 -26.37
N TRP A 1059 29.20 12.14 -26.15
CA TRP A 1059 28.18 12.90 -26.85
C TRP A 1059 28.69 14.28 -27.24
N LYS A 1060 28.49 14.65 -28.51
CA LYS A 1060 28.90 15.93 -29.10
C LYS A 1060 27.72 16.72 -29.64
N GLN A 1061 27.75 18.06 -29.51
CA GLN A 1061 26.66 18.93 -29.96
C GLN A 1061 26.59 19.04 -31.49
N ILE A 1062 27.68 19.46 -32.13
CA ILE A 1062 27.71 19.74 -33.58
C ILE A 1062 28.75 18.83 -34.27
N THR A 1063 28.43 18.36 -35.47
CA THR A 1063 29.35 17.53 -36.26
C THR A 1063 30.59 18.33 -36.69
N GLN A 1064 31.77 17.97 -36.18
CA GLN A 1064 33.02 18.72 -36.32
C GLN A 1064 34.20 17.78 -36.66
N THR A 1065 35.12 18.23 -37.53
CA THR A 1065 36.35 17.48 -37.88
C THR A 1065 37.49 17.99 -37.01
N TYR A 1066 38.19 17.11 -36.30
CA TYR A 1066 39.27 17.50 -35.38
C TYR A 1066 40.35 18.31 -36.12
N TRP A 1067 40.88 19.34 -35.46
CA TRP A 1067 41.81 20.30 -36.08
C TRP A 1067 43.15 19.68 -36.47
N GLU A 1068 43.60 18.63 -35.79
CA GLU A 1068 44.79 17.89 -36.21
C GLU A 1068 44.49 16.78 -37.22
N GLU A 1069 45.02 16.93 -38.43
CA GLU A 1069 44.96 15.88 -39.46
C GLU A 1069 45.86 14.65 -39.17
N LYS A 1070 46.58 14.66 -38.04
CA LYS A 1070 47.52 13.63 -37.60
C LYS A 1070 47.09 12.99 -36.28
N PRO A 1071 47.39 11.69 -36.09
CA PRO A 1071 48.00 10.77 -37.05
C PRO A 1071 46.99 10.29 -38.12
N SER A 1072 45.69 10.52 -37.90
CA SER A 1072 44.62 10.27 -38.88
C SER A 1072 43.51 11.33 -38.77
N LYS A 1073 42.71 11.51 -39.82
CA LYS A 1073 41.61 12.48 -39.81
C LYS A 1073 40.40 11.98 -39.01
N ALA A 1074 40.14 12.62 -37.88
CA ALA A 1074 39.01 12.31 -37.02
C ALA A 1074 37.77 13.14 -37.41
N PHE A 1075 36.62 12.47 -37.55
CA PHE A 1075 35.34 13.11 -37.86
C PHE A 1075 34.39 12.82 -36.69
N GLY A 1076 34.15 13.82 -35.84
CA GLY A 1076 33.20 13.73 -34.74
C GLY A 1076 31.81 14.07 -35.25
N ILE A 1077 30.85 13.16 -35.11
CA ILE A 1077 29.46 13.36 -35.50
C ILE A 1077 28.66 13.65 -34.23
N SER A 1078 27.73 14.59 -34.33
CA SER A 1078 26.79 14.91 -33.26
C SER A 1078 25.91 13.70 -32.94
N GLY A 1079 25.62 13.44 -31.67
CA GLY A 1079 24.92 12.22 -31.25
C GLY A 1079 25.68 11.40 -30.22
N VAL A 1080 24.93 10.65 -29.40
CA VAL A 1080 25.48 9.76 -28.38
C VAL A 1080 26.21 8.61 -29.07
N SER A 1081 27.43 8.31 -28.64
CA SER A 1081 28.30 7.28 -29.20
C SER A 1081 28.77 6.33 -28.10
N LEU A 1082 28.51 5.04 -28.25
CA LEU A 1082 29.07 3.98 -27.40
C LEU A 1082 30.24 3.34 -28.15
N LYS A 1083 31.43 3.37 -27.53
CA LYS A 1083 32.67 2.84 -28.10
C LYS A 1083 33.37 1.93 -27.10
N VAL A 1084 34.14 0.96 -27.61
CA VAL A 1084 35.14 0.22 -26.86
C VAL A 1084 36.53 0.69 -27.29
N VAL A 1085 37.37 0.97 -26.31
CA VAL A 1085 38.78 1.35 -26.48
C VAL A 1085 39.62 0.11 -26.23
N ASN A 1086 40.46 -0.24 -27.20
CA ASN A 1086 41.44 -1.32 -27.11
C ASN A 1086 42.68 -0.85 -27.88
N SER A 1087 43.53 -0.09 -27.18
CA SER A 1087 44.61 0.70 -27.78
C SER A 1087 45.91 -0.07 -27.84
N THR A 1088 46.42 -0.34 -29.05
CA THR A 1088 47.77 -0.92 -29.23
C THR A 1088 48.89 0.11 -29.10
N THR A 1089 48.65 1.28 -28.50
CA THR A 1089 49.63 2.37 -28.37
C THR A 1089 49.61 3.10 -27.02
N GLY A 1090 48.68 2.78 -26.11
CA GLY A 1090 48.40 3.65 -24.95
C GLY A 1090 47.89 5.04 -25.36
N THR A 1091 48.11 6.00 -24.48
CA THR A 1091 47.70 7.42 -24.59
C THR A 1091 48.46 8.21 -25.66
N GLY A 1092 47.89 9.34 -26.08
CA GLY A 1092 48.50 10.28 -27.03
C GLY A 1092 47.78 10.42 -28.37
N GLU A 1093 48.47 11.04 -29.35
CA GLU A 1093 47.89 11.50 -30.63
C GLU A 1093 47.03 10.44 -31.37
N SER A 1094 47.35 9.15 -31.27
CA SER A 1094 46.60 8.08 -31.95
C SER A 1094 45.26 7.81 -31.29
N LEU A 1095 45.24 7.66 -29.95
CA LEU A 1095 44.05 7.34 -29.18
C LEU A 1095 43.10 8.54 -29.18
N ARG A 1096 43.61 9.74 -28.94
CA ARG A 1096 42.89 11.02 -29.05
C ARG A 1096 42.11 11.15 -30.37
N ASN A 1097 42.78 10.97 -31.51
CA ASN A 1097 42.11 11.08 -32.81
C ASN A 1097 41.14 9.91 -33.07
N ALA A 1098 41.38 8.73 -32.49
CA ALA A 1098 40.44 7.60 -32.55
C ALA A 1098 39.18 7.84 -31.70
N LEU A 1099 39.33 8.45 -30.52
CA LEU A 1099 38.24 8.83 -29.63
C LEU A 1099 37.34 9.90 -30.27
N TRP A 1100 37.90 10.93 -30.89
CA TRP A 1100 37.10 11.93 -31.63
C TRP A 1100 36.41 11.33 -32.86
N HIS A 1101 37.01 10.33 -33.53
CA HIS A 1101 36.45 9.76 -34.74
C HIS A 1101 35.17 8.94 -34.43
N THR A 1102 34.07 9.27 -35.10
CA THR A 1102 32.82 8.49 -35.03
C THR A 1102 32.87 7.38 -36.06
N GLY A 1103 33.30 6.20 -35.63
CA GLY A 1103 33.58 5.05 -36.48
C GLY A 1103 34.61 4.10 -35.85
N ASN A 1104 35.38 3.41 -36.68
CA ASN A 1104 36.34 2.41 -36.24
C ASN A 1104 37.76 2.81 -36.65
N THR A 1105 38.66 2.91 -35.67
CA THR A 1105 40.09 3.13 -35.89
C THR A 1105 40.85 1.87 -35.46
N SER A 1106 41.47 1.21 -36.45
CA SER A 1106 42.08 -0.11 -36.30
C SER A 1106 43.17 -0.14 -35.22
N GLY A 1107 42.99 -0.99 -34.20
CA GLY A 1107 43.93 -1.12 -33.07
C GLY A 1107 43.88 0.04 -32.08
N GLN A 1108 42.76 0.78 -32.02
CA GLN A 1108 42.57 1.92 -31.13
C GLN A 1108 41.16 1.91 -30.51
N VAL A 1109 40.12 2.12 -31.34
CA VAL A 1109 38.74 2.33 -30.89
C VAL A 1109 37.76 1.72 -31.89
N HIS A 1110 36.76 1.00 -31.39
CA HIS A 1110 35.63 0.49 -32.17
C HIS A 1110 34.33 1.12 -31.66
N THR A 1111 33.61 1.84 -32.52
CA THR A 1111 32.25 2.31 -32.20
C THR A 1111 31.29 1.13 -32.29
N LEU A 1112 30.72 0.73 -31.14
CA LEU A 1112 29.74 -0.34 -31.02
C LEU A 1112 28.34 0.13 -31.47
N TRP A 1113 27.98 1.37 -31.08
CA TRP A 1113 26.72 2.01 -31.44
C TRP A 1113 26.86 3.54 -31.48
N HIS A 1114 26.04 4.20 -32.30
CA HIS A 1114 25.90 5.66 -32.36
C HIS A 1114 24.45 5.99 -32.72
N ASP A 1115 23.89 7.08 -32.18
CA ASP A 1115 22.52 7.52 -32.47
C ASP A 1115 22.32 7.75 -33.98
N PRO A 1116 21.48 6.96 -34.68
CA PRO A 1116 21.26 7.13 -36.12
C PRO A 1116 20.48 8.41 -36.49
N LYS A 1117 19.97 9.17 -35.51
CA LYS A 1117 19.39 10.49 -35.72
C LYS A 1117 20.44 11.61 -35.70
N ASN A 1118 21.65 11.33 -35.20
CA ASN A 1118 22.77 12.24 -35.00
C ASN A 1118 22.43 13.48 -34.12
N ILE A 1119 21.56 13.32 -33.11
CA ILE A 1119 21.07 14.42 -32.27
C ILE A 1119 22.11 14.81 -31.22
N GLY A 1120 22.70 15.99 -31.37
CA GLY A 1120 23.52 16.60 -30.33
C GLY A 1120 22.73 16.98 -29.08
N TRP A 1121 23.44 17.24 -27.98
CA TRP A 1121 22.89 17.87 -26.79
C TRP A 1121 22.51 19.33 -27.07
N LYS A 1122 22.03 20.05 -26.05
CA LYS A 1122 21.63 21.47 -26.14
C LYS A 1122 22.16 22.22 -24.93
N ASP A 1123 22.53 23.47 -25.15
CA ASP A 1123 22.88 24.45 -24.11
C ASP A 1123 21.79 24.46 -23.01
N TYR A 1124 22.20 24.55 -21.74
CA TYR A 1124 21.32 24.71 -20.57
C TYR A 1124 20.14 23.71 -20.52
N THR A 1125 20.38 22.48 -20.95
CA THR A 1125 19.35 21.43 -21.03
C THR A 1125 19.80 20.18 -20.28
N ALA A 1126 18.95 19.70 -19.37
CA ALA A 1126 19.21 18.50 -18.59
C ALA A 1126 18.86 17.20 -19.33
N TYR A 1127 19.76 16.23 -19.21
CA TYR A 1127 19.60 14.89 -19.74
C TYR A 1127 19.99 13.85 -18.69
N ARG A 1128 19.19 12.78 -18.52
CA ARG A 1128 19.58 11.64 -17.68
C ARG A 1128 20.14 10.52 -18.54
N TRP A 1129 21.31 9.99 -18.22
CA TRP A 1129 21.78 8.72 -18.78
C TRP A 1129 21.46 7.55 -17.84
N HIS A 1130 21.33 6.35 -18.42
CA HIS A 1130 21.26 5.09 -17.71
C HIS A 1130 22.00 4.01 -18.51
N LEU A 1131 23.11 3.54 -17.97
CA LEU A 1131 23.85 2.36 -18.40
C LEU A 1131 23.27 1.11 -17.70
N ILE A 1132 23.25 -0.01 -18.42
CA ILE A 1132 23.09 -1.35 -17.86
C ILE A 1132 24.22 -2.21 -18.42
N HIS A 1133 25.10 -2.74 -17.56
CA HIS A 1133 26.26 -3.56 -17.96
C HIS A 1133 26.27 -4.91 -17.23
N ARG A 1134 26.27 -6.03 -17.98
CA ARG A 1134 26.37 -7.41 -17.45
C ARG A 1134 27.45 -8.20 -18.23
N PRO A 1135 28.75 -8.02 -17.91
CA PRO A 1135 29.87 -8.51 -18.73
C PRO A 1135 29.90 -10.03 -18.94
N LYS A 1136 29.46 -10.81 -17.94
CA LYS A 1136 29.35 -12.28 -18.02
C LYS A 1136 28.48 -12.74 -19.19
N THR A 1137 27.43 -11.99 -19.55
CA THR A 1137 26.67 -12.17 -20.81
C THR A 1137 27.18 -11.29 -21.95
N GLY A 1138 27.88 -10.20 -21.62
CA GLY A 1138 28.34 -9.16 -22.55
C GLY A 1138 27.29 -8.10 -22.86
N PHE A 1139 26.19 -8.06 -22.08
CA PHE A 1139 25.07 -7.16 -22.35
C PHE A 1139 25.44 -5.73 -21.94
N ILE A 1140 25.27 -4.80 -22.88
CA ILE A 1140 25.35 -3.35 -22.67
C ILE A 1140 24.06 -2.72 -23.18
N ARG A 1141 23.45 -1.82 -22.40
CA ARG A 1141 22.42 -0.89 -22.89
C ARG A 1141 22.67 0.51 -22.33
N VAL A 1142 22.52 1.53 -23.17
CA VAL A 1142 22.59 2.93 -22.82
C VAL A 1142 21.29 3.61 -23.24
N VAL A 1143 20.59 4.22 -22.30
CA VAL A 1143 19.38 5.02 -22.53
C VAL A 1143 19.66 6.46 -22.10
N VAL A 1144 19.25 7.44 -22.91
CA VAL A 1144 19.39 8.88 -22.61
C VAL A 1144 18.04 9.57 -22.75
N TYR A 1145 17.64 10.26 -21.68
CA TYR A 1145 16.37 10.96 -21.56
C TYR A 1145 16.59 12.47 -21.70
N GLU A 1146 15.72 13.17 -22.42
CA GLU A 1146 15.58 14.63 -22.38
C GLU A 1146 14.40 14.95 -21.45
N GLY A 1147 14.68 15.48 -20.26
CA GLY A 1147 13.68 15.54 -19.18
C GLY A 1147 13.00 14.17 -18.97
N LYS A 1148 11.71 14.11 -19.25
CA LYS A 1148 10.83 12.93 -19.04
C LYS A 1148 10.77 11.95 -20.22
N GLN A 1149 11.47 12.18 -21.33
CA GLN A 1149 11.30 11.43 -22.58
C GLN A 1149 12.60 10.77 -23.05
N ILE A 1150 12.54 9.48 -23.42
CA ILE A 1150 13.69 8.78 -24.05
C ILE A 1150 14.01 9.48 -25.38
N MET A 1151 15.17 10.12 -25.43
CA MET A 1151 15.70 10.77 -26.63
C MET A 1151 16.50 9.75 -27.46
N ALA A 1152 17.36 8.96 -26.80
CA ALA A 1152 18.15 7.90 -27.42
C ALA A 1152 18.14 6.62 -26.58
N ASP A 1153 18.24 5.46 -27.25
CA ASP A 1153 18.37 4.13 -26.66
C ASP A 1153 19.24 3.30 -27.60
N SER A 1154 20.29 2.67 -27.08
CA SER A 1154 21.13 1.78 -27.89
C SER A 1154 20.43 0.50 -28.31
N GLY A 1155 19.37 0.12 -27.58
CA GLY A 1155 18.91 -1.25 -27.53
C GLY A 1155 19.96 -2.18 -26.89
N PRO A 1156 19.74 -3.51 -26.94
CA PRO A 1156 20.70 -4.47 -26.42
C PRO A 1156 21.93 -4.57 -27.34
N VAL A 1157 23.04 -4.01 -26.89
CA VAL A 1157 24.38 -4.20 -27.48
C VAL A 1157 25.03 -5.40 -26.79
N TYR A 1158 25.86 -6.15 -27.52
CA TYR A 1158 26.60 -7.28 -26.98
C TYR A 1158 28.08 -7.16 -27.35
N ASP A 1159 28.93 -6.98 -26.33
CA ASP A 1159 30.38 -6.98 -26.43
C ASP A 1159 30.99 -7.70 -25.21
N LYS A 1160 32.19 -8.27 -25.37
CA LYS A 1160 32.87 -9.05 -24.31
C LYS A 1160 34.38 -8.79 -24.32
N THR A 1161 34.78 -7.55 -24.62
CA THR A 1161 36.19 -7.17 -24.61
C THR A 1161 36.70 -7.02 -23.18
N PHE A 1162 35.88 -6.54 -22.25
CA PHE A 1162 36.19 -6.38 -20.83
C PHE A 1162 35.12 -7.04 -19.97
N ALA A 1163 35.52 -7.71 -18.90
CA ALA A 1163 34.67 -8.53 -18.04
C ALA A 1163 34.25 -7.84 -16.72
N GLY A 1164 34.68 -6.60 -16.51
CA GLY A 1164 34.31 -5.74 -15.38
C GLY A 1164 35.12 -4.44 -15.41
N GLY A 1165 35.31 -3.82 -14.25
CA GLY A 1165 36.23 -2.68 -14.04
C GLY A 1165 35.55 -1.42 -13.50
N ARG A 1166 36.30 -0.32 -13.45
CA ARG A 1166 35.95 0.95 -12.80
C ARG A 1166 34.98 1.81 -13.62
N LEU A 1167 34.34 2.78 -12.95
CA LEU A 1167 33.47 3.80 -13.54
C LEU A 1167 34.17 5.17 -13.57
N GLY A 1168 33.74 6.07 -14.47
CA GLY A 1168 34.29 7.42 -14.49
C GLY A 1168 33.57 8.40 -15.43
N LEU A 1169 33.99 9.66 -15.39
CA LEU A 1169 33.43 10.78 -16.16
C LEU A 1169 34.43 11.24 -17.22
N PHE A 1170 33.95 11.56 -18.43
CA PHE A 1170 34.78 11.84 -19.60
C PHE A 1170 34.52 13.24 -20.16
N VAL A 1171 35.59 13.98 -20.44
CA VAL A 1171 35.55 15.24 -21.20
C VAL A 1171 36.62 15.29 -22.28
N PHE A 1172 36.33 16.01 -23.36
CA PHE A 1172 37.29 16.35 -24.41
C PHE A 1172 36.86 17.66 -25.07
N SER A 1173 37.58 18.75 -24.76
CA SER A 1173 37.42 20.09 -25.36
C SER A 1173 36.07 20.79 -25.08
N GLN A 1174 35.40 20.46 -23.97
CA GLN A 1174 34.16 21.11 -23.55
C GLN A 1174 34.27 21.66 -22.12
N GLU A 1175 33.94 22.94 -21.92
CA GLU A 1175 33.89 23.60 -20.60
C GLU A 1175 32.48 23.57 -19.99
N LEU A 1176 32.41 23.75 -18.67
CA LEU A 1176 31.18 23.92 -17.86
C LEU A 1176 30.19 22.76 -17.99
N VAL A 1177 30.72 21.54 -17.86
CA VAL A 1177 29.95 20.28 -17.88
C VAL A 1177 29.61 19.85 -16.46
N PHE A 1178 28.32 19.64 -16.21
CA PHE A 1178 27.79 19.17 -14.93
C PHE A 1178 27.42 17.68 -15.07
N PHE A 1179 27.96 16.86 -14.16
CA PHE A 1179 27.68 15.44 -13.99
C PHE A 1179 27.06 15.25 -12.60
N SER A 1180 25.74 15.38 -12.51
CA SER A 1180 24.97 15.54 -11.27
C SER A 1180 24.15 14.30 -10.91
N ASP A 1181 23.80 14.14 -9.62
CA ASP A 1181 23.06 13.00 -9.05
C ASP A 1181 23.55 11.63 -9.57
N LEU A 1182 24.86 11.45 -9.54
CA LEU A 1182 25.54 10.22 -9.92
C LEU A 1182 25.08 9.07 -9.01
N LYS A 1183 24.69 7.95 -9.62
CA LYS A 1183 24.24 6.73 -8.93
C LYS A 1183 24.70 5.50 -9.69
N TYR A 1184 25.57 4.70 -9.08
CA TYR A 1184 25.79 3.31 -9.47
C TYR A 1184 25.11 2.36 -8.49
N GLU A 1185 24.77 1.16 -8.97
CA GLU A 1185 24.34 0.03 -8.14
C GLU A 1185 24.96 -1.28 -8.68
N CYS A 1186 25.52 -2.11 -7.80
CA CYS A 1186 25.89 -3.48 -8.17
C CYS A 1186 24.63 -4.30 -8.44
N ARG A 1187 24.63 -5.09 -9.50
CA ARG A 1187 23.45 -5.87 -9.91
C ARG A 1187 23.85 -7.21 -10.50
N GLY A 1188 23.24 -8.28 -9.97
CA GLY A 1188 23.50 -9.65 -10.41
C GLY A 1188 23.41 -9.88 -11.93
N ASP A 1189 24.11 -10.92 -12.38
CA ASP A 1189 24.37 -11.27 -13.78
C ASP A 1189 23.14 -11.46 -14.68
N ASP A 1190 22.00 -11.85 -14.09
CA ASP A 1190 20.81 -12.27 -14.84
C ASP A 1190 20.21 -11.07 -15.60
N PRO A 1191 20.13 -11.11 -16.94
CA PRO A 1191 19.50 -10.04 -17.70
C PRO A 1191 18.03 -9.92 -17.32
N LEU A 1192 17.62 -8.73 -16.84
CA LEU A 1192 16.24 -8.43 -16.46
C LEU A 1192 15.26 -8.95 -17.54
N PRO A 1193 14.21 -9.70 -17.16
CA PRO A 1193 13.28 -10.26 -18.13
C PRO A 1193 12.60 -9.14 -18.90
N PHE A 1194 12.85 -9.08 -20.22
CA PHE A 1194 12.36 -8.05 -21.15
C PHE A 1194 10.88 -7.70 -20.88
N GLY A 1195 10.64 -6.51 -20.30
CA GLY A 1195 9.30 -6.07 -19.92
C GLY A 1195 9.21 -4.89 -18.94
N ALA A 1196 10.28 -4.52 -18.22
CA ALA A 1196 10.25 -3.35 -17.32
C ALA A 1196 10.08 -2.01 -18.08
N ILE A 1197 10.88 -1.80 -19.12
CA ILE A 1197 10.96 -0.51 -19.85
C ILE A 1197 10.22 -0.56 -21.21
N GLU A 1198 8.95 -0.99 -21.23
CA GLU A 1198 8.04 -0.82 -22.39
C GLU A 1198 6.88 0.12 -22.09
N GLY A 1199 7.20 1.41 -21.95
CA GLY A 1199 6.22 2.51 -21.93
C GLY A 1199 5.95 3.08 -23.33
N ASP A 1200 4.89 2.58 -23.98
CA ASP A 1200 4.26 3.12 -25.20
C ASP A 1200 5.13 3.33 -26.47
N ALA A 1201 5.41 2.22 -27.18
CA ALA A 1201 6.06 2.24 -28.50
C ALA A 1201 5.24 1.52 -29.61
N SER A 1202 3.90 1.63 -29.59
CA SER A 1202 3.01 0.75 -30.38
C SER A 1202 2.23 1.40 -31.53
N ARG A 1203 2.82 2.34 -32.30
CA ARG A 1203 2.14 2.98 -33.47
C ARG A 1203 3.03 3.55 -34.59
N ILE A 1204 3.55 2.68 -35.47
CA ILE A 1204 3.92 3.08 -36.86
C ILE A 1204 3.38 2.03 -37.86
N PRO A 1205 2.59 2.42 -38.90
CA PRO A 1205 2.03 1.49 -39.87
C PRO A 1205 3.02 1.10 -40.98
N GLY A 1206 2.80 -0.07 -41.59
CA GLY A 1206 3.79 -0.77 -42.42
C GLY A 1206 4.24 -0.08 -43.71
N SER A 1207 5.49 -0.37 -44.09
CA SER A 1207 6.08 -0.05 -45.39
C SER A 1207 5.72 -1.11 -46.46
N VAL A 1208 5.60 -0.67 -47.71
CA VAL A 1208 5.03 -1.46 -48.82
C VAL A 1208 6.10 -2.26 -49.56
N GLU A 1209 5.89 -3.56 -49.77
CA GLU A 1209 6.62 -4.32 -50.80
C GLU A 1209 6.17 -3.92 -52.21
N GLY A 1210 7.13 -3.49 -53.04
CA GLY A 1210 6.90 -3.11 -54.43
C GLY A 1210 8.15 -3.30 -55.28
N GLY A 1211 8.52 -4.55 -55.57
CA GLY A 1211 9.75 -4.86 -56.29
C GLY A 1211 9.69 -4.69 -57.81
N LEU A 1212 10.87 -4.74 -58.47
CA LEU A 1212 11.18 -5.66 -59.58
C LEU A 1212 12.58 -5.43 -60.18
N ASN A 1213 13.25 -6.54 -60.57
CA ASN A 1213 14.40 -6.66 -61.47
C ASN A 1213 15.74 -5.98 -61.06
N GLY A 1214 16.90 -6.65 -60.97
CA GLY A 1214 17.20 -8.09 -60.99
C GLY A 1214 18.21 -8.53 -62.07
N SER A 1215 19.39 -9.02 -61.66
CA SER A 1215 20.29 -9.84 -62.49
C SER A 1215 21.29 -10.67 -61.67
N SER A 1216 21.14 -11.99 -61.71
CA SER A 1216 22.09 -13.03 -61.25
C SER A 1216 23.36 -13.08 -62.15
N PRO A 1217 24.44 -13.89 -61.90
CA PRO A 1217 24.47 -15.11 -61.07
C PRO A 1217 25.75 -15.48 -60.28
N ALA A 1218 25.58 -16.28 -59.22
CA ALA A 1218 26.58 -17.22 -58.71
C ALA A 1218 25.90 -18.42 -58.02
N SER A 1219 26.40 -19.65 -58.23
CA SER A 1219 25.89 -20.91 -57.64
C SER A 1219 26.79 -22.09 -58.04
N PRO A 1220 26.82 -23.25 -57.33
CA PRO A 1220 26.40 -23.53 -55.95
C PRO A 1220 27.43 -24.43 -55.18
N THR A 1221 26.93 -25.16 -54.15
CA THR A 1221 27.53 -26.25 -53.35
C THR A 1221 28.27 -25.81 -52.07
N TRP A 1222 28.14 -26.49 -50.92
CA TRP A 1222 27.44 -27.76 -50.57
C TRP A 1222 26.33 -27.60 -49.51
N ARG A 1223 25.58 -28.67 -49.22
CA ARG A 1223 24.49 -28.72 -48.23
C ARG A 1223 24.82 -29.62 -47.02
N SER A 1224 24.48 -29.13 -45.83
CA SER A 1224 23.98 -29.84 -44.63
C SER A 1224 24.30 -31.33 -44.37
N PHE A 1225 24.83 -31.63 -43.18
CA PHE A 1225 24.39 -32.79 -42.39
C PHE A 1225 24.39 -32.47 -40.89
N SER A 1226 23.77 -33.32 -40.06
CA SER A 1226 23.38 -33.02 -38.67
C SER A 1226 24.06 -33.90 -37.61
N LYS A 1227 24.07 -33.38 -36.36
CA LYS A 1227 24.25 -34.04 -35.04
C LYS A 1227 24.76 -35.49 -35.03
N SER A 1228 25.86 -35.74 -34.31
CA SER A 1228 25.87 -36.51 -33.03
C SER A 1228 27.30 -36.90 -32.61
N TRP A 1229 27.43 -37.48 -31.40
CA TRP A 1229 28.62 -37.98 -30.69
C TRP A 1229 29.48 -36.91 -29.98
N ALA A 1230 30.08 -37.20 -28.81
CA ALA A 1230 30.29 -38.51 -28.17
C ALA A 1230 30.03 -38.56 -26.64
N ARG A 1231 29.67 -39.74 -26.13
CA ARG A 1231 29.96 -40.22 -24.75
C ARG A 1231 30.26 -41.73 -24.79
N GLN A 1232 31.50 -42.11 -24.49
CA GLN A 1232 31.95 -43.47 -24.12
C GLN A 1232 33.41 -43.34 -23.63
N VAL A 1233 33.77 -43.82 -22.44
CA VAL A 1233 34.53 -45.07 -22.13
C VAL A 1233 34.92 -44.96 -20.63
N SER A 1234 35.01 -45.99 -19.77
CA SER A 1234 34.49 -47.36 -19.79
C SER A 1234 34.62 -48.04 -18.40
N LEU A 1235 33.64 -48.86 -18.05
CA LEU A 1235 33.62 -50.05 -17.16
C LEU A 1235 34.89 -50.50 -16.40
N ALA A 1236 34.70 -50.95 -15.15
CA ALA A 1236 35.50 -52.05 -14.57
C ALA A 1236 34.75 -52.94 -13.54
N SER A 1237 34.72 -54.25 -13.80
CA SER A 1237 34.86 -55.33 -12.79
C SER A 1237 33.63 -55.68 -11.87
N PRO A 1238 33.60 -56.88 -11.20
CA PRO A 1238 33.05 -58.08 -11.85
C PRO A 1238 32.18 -59.03 -10.97
N ILE A 1239 31.76 -60.14 -11.56
CA ILE A 1239 30.92 -61.21 -10.97
C ILE A 1239 31.78 -62.35 -10.37
N LEU A 1240 31.47 -62.84 -9.15
CA LEU A 1240 31.71 -64.26 -8.75
C LEU A 1240 30.93 -64.74 -7.50
N ALA A 1241 30.45 -66.00 -7.56
CA ALA A 1241 30.27 -67.05 -6.51
C ALA A 1241 30.03 -66.70 -5.00
N MET A 1242 29.23 -67.45 -4.20
CA MET A 1242 28.35 -68.62 -4.42
C MET A 1242 27.47 -68.94 -3.17
N PHE A 1243 26.16 -69.22 -3.36
CA PHE A 1243 25.23 -69.92 -2.41
C PHE A 1243 24.99 -69.29 -1.00
N ARG A 1244 23.86 -69.50 -0.29
CA ARG A 1244 22.86 -70.60 -0.35
C ARG A 1244 21.47 -70.24 0.27
N HIS A 1245 20.38 -70.59 -0.44
CA HIS A 1245 18.97 -70.78 0.06
C HIS A 1245 18.19 -69.55 0.61
N MET A 1246 16.84 -69.48 0.57
CA MET A 1246 15.82 -70.45 0.13
C MET A 1246 14.57 -69.83 -0.56
N ALA A 1247 13.76 -70.70 -1.18
CA ALA A 1247 12.66 -70.50 -2.14
C ALA A 1247 11.36 -69.75 -1.72
N ASN A 1248 10.49 -69.57 -2.74
CA ASN A 1248 9.03 -69.26 -2.74
C ASN A 1248 8.64 -67.76 -2.79
N VAL A 1249 7.62 -67.30 -3.56
CA VAL A 1249 6.73 -67.97 -4.55
C VAL A 1249 6.16 -66.97 -5.59
N ARG A 1250 5.84 -67.43 -6.82
CA ARG A 1250 4.97 -66.89 -7.92
C ARG A 1250 4.56 -65.39 -7.87
N GLY A 1251 4.73 -64.59 -8.94
CA GLY A 1251 4.03 -64.66 -10.24
C GLY A 1251 3.36 -63.29 -10.53
N CYS A 1252 2.87 -62.91 -11.72
CA CYS A 1252 2.57 -63.66 -12.96
C CYS A 1252 2.50 -62.70 -14.19
N SER A 1253 2.43 -63.24 -15.43
CA SER A 1253 2.11 -62.57 -16.72
C SER A 1253 3.10 -61.50 -17.22
N SER A 1254 3.82 -61.68 -18.35
CA SER A 1254 3.39 -61.79 -19.77
C SER A 1254 2.99 -60.42 -20.39
N LEU A 1255 3.68 -59.79 -21.34
CA LEU A 1255 4.45 -60.20 -22.55
C LEU A 1255 3.56 -60.39 -23.82
N VAL A 1256 4.18 -60.30 -25.01
CA VAL A 1256 3.66 -60.34 -26.41
C VAL A 1256 3.47 -58.93 -27.00
N LEU A 1257 4.16 -58.42 -28.04
CA LEU A 1257 5.03 -58.93 -29.14
C LEU A 1257 4.33 -59.18 -30.51
N LEU A 1258 4.89 -58.57 -31.57
CA LEU A 1258 4.51 -58.68 -33.01
C LEU A 1258 3.14 -58.03 -33.38
N ARG A 1259 2.91 -57.50 -34.59
CA ARG A 1259 3.57 -57.73 -35.89
C ARG A 1259 3.38 -56.53 -36.87
N LEU A 1260 4.26 -56.45 -37.89
CA LEU A 1260 4.09 -55.78 -39.20
C LEU A 1260 4.07 -54.23 -39.32
N LEU A 1261 4.93 -53.77 -40.23
CA LEU A 1261 4.72 -52.70 -41.25
C LEU A 1261 3.30 -52.10 -41.36
N GLY A 1262 3.16 -50.77 -41.32
CA GLY A 1262 1.86 -50.14 -41.61
C GLY A 1262 1.74 -48.62 -41.46
N ILE A 1263 2.45 -47.88 -42.32
CA ILE A 1263 2.10 -46.57 -42.92
C ILE A 1263 0.71 -45.95 -42.62
N LEU A 1264 0.70 -44.61 -42.50
CA LEU A 1264 -0.37 -43.61 -42.65
C LEU A 1264 -1.24 -43.19 -41.43
N ARG A 1265 -1.29 -41.84 -41.30
CA ARG A 1265 -2.25 -40.99 -40.58
C ARG A 1265 -2.09 -40.89 -39.05
N LYS A 1266 -2.43 -39.75 -38.45
CA LYS A 1266 -3.12 -38.58 -39.03
C LYS A 1266 -2.34 -37.30 -38.85
#